data_AF-A0A7S3P4E5-F1
#
_entry.id   AF-A0A7S3P4E5-F1
#
_cell.length_a   1.000
_cell.length_b   1.000
_cell.length_c   1.000
_cell.angle_alpha   90.00
_cell.angle_beta   90.00
_cell.angle_gamma   90.00
#
_symmetry.space_group_name_H-M   'P 1'
#
loop_
_entity.id
_entity.type
_entity.pdbx_description
1 polymer ?
#
loop_
_entity_poly.entity_id
_entity_poly.type
_entity_poly.pdbx_seq_one_letter_code
_entity_poly.pdbx_strand_id
1 'polypeptide(L)'
;AHNGSRKQREEIRDHDRLRDEVLWRLVLYFKASTTIQRCISCSRAHNGSKKIHTHTHTTRDDAMPTTRFLFLLVVVASLSRSVVVIVEAQEVRFQALIQKLEDDVKEFGKHLESLHQTRCETIVDLETCNRGNYHDCQSVFPDPQCLGGESYQISACGNGSIADNQCSGLYDFSVSNVRIPAELADGPFGNPTDKQVIETICYTQAMDEFLQAKRETDKAYWENIGVEPRAWYFGSSVGSFRIWPARPGDDCGQYDPRVRPWYVAASSGPKNVIMVLDTSGSMLGLRMDLLKQAAKRVVDTLTVSDRIAIVPFATVAGPPIVDQNGNMFIATRENKELLKEAIDKLEAIGKTNIYDAFTQTFDVLEQTAQDEFTVNCNTAILFLTDGELDATNATTTDVLALVRERTLRARQVLTKPVVLFTFSVSESQQVHELPSKLACSTEYGLWSKVTSDEEIVNSLSSYYRLFALRLGEDQNEEFAAWVEPYAFATGDVLGTTVSVPVYDRTKNPNLFLGVAAVDISITALDSALGITATTPGMGSAESIERVSRVAYATAANCPVLDLGLCALESVRRQGLAGDEALCTNNCTLEDFVQVEEELCPFVTDYPSDLWVSTANDGVPFVGRACCIIGENAPSDECPAQLDTSRLGEGSSSAFPIGAIVGIVVGVLIVLGGVVWWCLSPVDDDDEPEPPKIVPASKDAVVKEQEKSATGVGGGSDP
;
A
#
# COMPACT_ATOMS: atom_id res chain seq x y z
N ALA A 1 11.11 -28.88 -28.62
CA ALA A 1 10.37 -27.90 -27.80
C ALA A 1 9.44 -28.53 -26.75
N HIS A 2 8.86 -29.72 -26.96
CA HIS A 2 7.90 -30.32 -26.00
C HIS A 2 8.47 -31.01 -24.74
N ASN A 3 9.77 -30.90 -24.46
CA ASN A 3 10.41 -31.55 -23.29
C ASN A 3 10.84 -30.59 -22.16
N GLY A 4 10.76 -29.26 -22.37
CA GLY A 4 11.10 -28.28 -21.33
C GLY A 4 9.99 -28.10 -20.30
N SER A 5 8.74 -27.95 -20.74
CA SER A 5 7.60 -27.71 -19.83
C SER A 5 7.14 -28.95 -19.05
N ARG A 6 7.57 -30.16 -19.45
CA ARG A 6 7.31 -31.37 -18.67
C ARG A 6 8.26 -31.51 -17.48
N LYS A 7 9.50 -31.04 -17.62
CA LYS A 7 10.52 -31.07 -16.56
C LYS A 7 10.26 -30.03 -15.47
N GLN A 8 9.80 -28.82 -15.83
CA GLN A 8 9.41 -27.78 -14.87
C GLN A 8 8.06 -28.05 -14.18
N ARG A 9 7.08 -28.66 -14.88
CA ARG A 9 5.85 -29.18 -14.24
C ARG A 9 6.09 -30.47 -13.44
N GLU A 10 7.25 -31.10 -13.58
CA GLU A 10 7.72 -32.17 -12.69
C GLU A 10 8.46 -31.58 -11.48
N GLU A 11 9.26 -30.52 -11.63
CA GLU A 11 9.95 -29.85 -10.50
C GLU A 11 9.00 -29.08 -9.56
N ILE A 12 7.98 -28.38 -10.05
CA ILE A 12 6.98 -27.69 -9.20
C ILE A 12 6.06 -28.73 -8.55
N ARG A 13 5.72 -29.81 -9.27
CA ARG A 13 4.95 -30.92 -8.72
C ARG A 13 5.79 -31.73 -7.73
N ASP A 14 7.10 -31.81 -7.89
CA ASP A 14 8.01 -32.41 -6.92
C ASP A 14 8.23 -31.50 -5.71
N HIS A 15 8.14 -30.17 -5.85
CA HIS A 15 8.19 -29.25 -4.70
C HIS A 15 6.90 -29.30 -3.86
N ASP A 16 5.73 -29.37 -4.50
CA ASP A 16 4.46 -29.61 -3.81
C ASP A 16 4.35 -31.06 -3.30
N ARG A 17 4.91 -32.05 -4.02
CA ARG A 17 4.97 -33.45 -3.55
C ARG A 17 6.03 -33.66 -2.47
N LEU A 18 7.10 -32.85 -2.41
CA LEU A 18 8.04 -32.79 -1.29
C LEU A 18 7.40 -32.07 -0.11
N ARG A 19 6.63 -31.00 -0.31
CA ARG A 19 5.86 -30.33 0.75
C ARG A 19 4.79 -31.25 1.32
N ASP A 20 4.07 -31.95 0.45
CA ASP A 20 3.08 -32.95 0.82
C ASP A 20 3.73 -34.22 1.36
N GLU A 21 4.89 -34.68 0.87
CA GLU A 21 5.65 -35.78 1.48
C GLU A 21 6.22 -35.37 2.83
N VAL A 22 6.64 -34.13 3.03
CA VAL A 22 7.11 -33.61 4.33
C VAL A 22 5.93 -33.49 5.28
N LEU A 23 4.77 -32.98 4.84
CA LEU A 23 3.53 -33.01 5.62
C LEU A 23 3.07 -34.44 5.90
N TRP A 24 3.14 -35.36 4.94
CA TRP A 24 2.75 -36.77 5.09
C TRP A 24 3.74 -37.52 5.98
N ARG A 25 5.04 -37.23 5.88
CA ARG A 25 6.09 -37.78 6.74
C ARG A 25 5.97 -37.20 8.14
N LEU A 26 5.61 -35.92 8.31
CA LEU A 26 5.26 -35.31 9.60
C LEU A 26 4.01 -35.97 10.18
N VAL A 27 2.94 -36.16 9.39
CA VAL A 27 1.72 -36.87 9.81
C VAL A 27 1.99 -38.35 10.14
N LEU A 28 2.90 -39.01 9.41
CA LEU A 28 3.38 -40.36 9.73
C LEU A 28 4.25 -40.38 10.99
N TYR A 29 5.09 -39.36 11.21
CA TYR A 29 5.84 -39.14 12.45
C TYR A 29 4.88 -38.93 13.63
N PHE A 30 3.77 -38.24 13.41
CA PHE A 30 2.68 -38.03 14.38
C PHE A 30 1.86 -39.31 14.63
N LYS A 31 1.58 -40.13 13.60
CA LYS A 31 0.96 -41.47 13.77
C LYS A 31 1.89 -42.42 14.51
N ALA A 32 3.20 -42.36 14.25
CA ALA A 32 4.21 -43.11 14.98
C ALA A 32 4.34 -42.63 16.44
N SER A 33 4.33 -41.31 16.69
CA SER A 33 4.40 -40.71 18.03
C SER A 33 3.16 -41.01 18.89
N THR A 34 1.96 -40.96 18.30
CA THR A 34 0.71 -41.35 18.99
C THR A 34 0.62 -42.84 19.24
N THR A 35 1.21 -43.68 18.37
CA THR A 35 1.35 -45.13 18.58
C THR A 35 2.35 -45.43 19.71
N ILE A 36 3.47 -44.70 19.78
CA ILE A 36 4.46 -44.81 20.87
C ILE A 36 3.84 -44.36 22.21
N GLN A 37 3.04 -43.30 22.24
CA GLN A 37 2.31 -42.89 23.46
C GLN A 37 1.23 -43.91 23.88
N ARG A 38 0.57 -44.59 22.94
CA ARG A 38 -0.35 -45.72 23.23
C ARG A 38 0.39 -46.96 23.74
N CYS A 39 1.58 -47.27 23.23
CA CYS A 39 2.42 -48.35 23.75
C CYS A 39 2.94 -48.05 25.18
N ILE A 40 3.30 -46.81 25.49
CA ILE A 40 3.76 -46.40 26.83
C ILE A 40 2.62 -46.38 27.86
N SER A 41 1.40 -46.03 27.44
CA SER A 41 0.20 -46.08 28.30
C SER A 41 -0.32 -47.51 28.51
N CYS A 42 -0.14 -48.43 27.55
CA CYS A 42 -0.41 -49.86 27.75
C CYS A 42 0.60 -50.54 28.69
N SER A 43 1.87 -50.13 28.67
CA SER A 43 2.90 -50.68 29.59
C SER A 43 2.73 -50.23 31.05
N ARG A 44 1.98 -49.15 31.33
CA ARG A 44 1.66 -48.68 32.69
C ARG A 44 0.40 -49.32 33.29
N ALA A 45 -0.39 -50.07 32.50
CA ALA A 45 -1.62 -50.72 32.94
C ALA A 45 -1.42 -52.18 33.44
N HIS A 46 -0.20 -52.72 33.36
CA HIS A 46 0.14 -54.07 33.84
C HIS A 46 1.38 -54.05 34.75
N ASN A 47 1.29 -53.43 35.93
CA ASN A 47 2.12 -53.84 37.07
C ASN A 47 1.52 -53.37 38.42
N GLY A 48 0.55 -54.13 38.91
CA GLY A 48 0.06 -54.08 40.28
C GLY A 48 0.16 -55.44 40.95
N SER A 49 1.23 -55.64 41.74
CA SER A 49 1.31 -56.42 43.00
C SER A 49 0.70 -57.85 43.12
N LYS A 50 1.62 -58.84 43.31
CA LYS A 50 1.64 -59.99 44.28
C LYS A 50 0.76 -61.23 43.98
N LYS A 51 1.21 -62.50 44.08
CA LYS A 51 2.42 -63.26 44.57
C LYS A 51 2.62 -64.48 43.62
N ILE A 52 3.79 -65.10 43.40
CA ILE A 52 4.52 -66.09 44.24
C ILE A 52 5.87 -66.44 43.52
N HIS A 53 6.91 -66.79 44.31
CA HIS A 53 8.28 -67.26 44.03
C HIS A 53 8.54 -68.08 42.74
N THR A 54 9.73 -68.13 42.11
CA THR A 54 11.08 -68.54 42.61
C THR A 54 12.19 -68.29 41.57
N HIS A 55 13.40 -67.97 42.06
CA HIS A 55 14.78 -68.31 41.60
C HIS A 55 15.34 -67.99 40.19
N THR A 56 16.44 -67.20 40.23
CA THR A 56 17.75 -67.29 39.50
C THR A 56 17.70 -67.23 37.95
N HIS A 57 18.34 -66.31 37.24
CA HIS A 57 19.79 -66.14 37.12
C HIS A 57 20.11 -64.82 36.39
N THR A 58 21.30 -64.31 36.68
CA THR A 58 22.01 -63.18 36.06
C THR A 58 22.11 -63.21 34.53
N THR A 59 21.79 -62.09 33.86
CA THR A 59 22.66 -61.46 32.84
C THR A 59 22.42 -59.95 32.82
N ARG A 60 23.54 -59.24 32.75
CA ARG A 60 23.75 -57.79 32.72
C ARG A 60 23.49 -57.32 31.29
N ASP A 61 22.54 -56.40 31.09
CA ASP A 61 22.39 -55.68 29.82
C ASP A 61 22.19 -54.18 30.10
N ASP A 62 23.08 -53.41 29.50
CA ASP A 62 23.18 -51.96 29.55
C ASP A 62 21.93 -51.29 28.92
N ALA A 63 21.18 -50.52 29.71
CA ALA A 63 20.04 -49.77 29.21
C ALA A 63 19.86 -48.42 29.93
N MET A 64 20.71 -47.44 29.61
CA MET A 64 20.38 -46.01 29.68
C MET A 64 21.07 -45.29 28.53
N PRO A 65 20.31 -44.81 27.52
CA PRO A 65 20.02 -43.37 27.44
C PRO A 65 18.61 -43.03 26.85
N THR A 66 17.64 -43.95 26.91
CA THR A 66 16.34 -43.79 26.21
C THR A 66 15.41 -42.76 26.83
N THR A 67 15.45 -42.55 28.15
CA THR A 67 14.55 -41.62 28.87
C THR A 67 14.85 -40.15 28.60
N ARG A 68 16.12 -39.77 28.49
CA ARG A 68 16.56 -38.39 28.19
C ARG A 68 16.20 -38.00 26.75
N PHE A 69 16.34 -38.93 25.81
CA PHE A 69 15.98 -38.72 24.40
C PHE A 69 14.46 -38.60 24.19
N LEU A 70 13.67 -39.41 24.91
CA LEU A 70 12.21 -39.30 24.89
C LEU A 70 11.72 -37.97 25.47
N PHE A 71 12.34 -37.48 26.54
CA PHE A 71 11.99 -36.21 27.16
C PHE A 71 12.27 -35.04 26.22
N LEU A 72 13.43 -35.05 25.53
CA LEU A 72 13.77 -34.05 24.52
C LEU A 72 12.74 -34.03 23.37
N LEU A 73 12.36 -35.20 22.85
CA LEU A 73 11.36 -35.30 21.80
C LEU A 73 9.98 -34.81 22.24
N VAL A 74 9.57 -35.07 23.48
CA VAL A 74 8.30 -34.58 24.03
C VAL A 74 8.34 -33.06 24.22
N VAL A 75 9.46 -32.51 24.68
CA VAL A 75 9.63 -31.05 24.84
C VAL A 75 9.62 -30.35 23.48
N VAL A 76 10.36 -30.86 22.49
CA VAL A 76 10.38 -30.30 21.13
C VAL A 76 9.00 -30.41 20.47
N ALA A 77 8.30 -31.54 20.62
CA ALA A 77 6.95 -31.72 20.10
C ALA A 77 5.90 -30.84 20.82
N SER A 78 6.09 -30.56 22.11
CA SER A 78 5.22 -29.65 22.85
C SER A 78 5.45 -28.20 22.46
N LEU A 79 6.72 -27.78 22.32
CA LEU A 79 7.08 -26.44 21.89
C LEU A 79 6.62 -26.16 20.45
N SER A 80 6.82 -27.11 19.53
CA SER A 80 6.34 -26.96 18.15
C SER A 80 4.82 -26.84 18.08
N ARG A 81 4.09 -27.61 18.90
CA ARG A 81 2.63 -27.53 18.99
C ARG A 81 2.16 -26.19 19.56
N SER A 82 2.84 -25.65 20.57
CA SER A 82 2.53 -24.32 21.13
C SER A 82 2.76 -23.21 20.11
N VAL A 83 3.86 -23.26 19.34
CA VAL A 83 4.16 -22.26 18.30
C VAL A 83 3.10 -22.30 17.19
N VAL A 84 2.71 -23.48 16.71
CA VAL A 84 1.67 -23.61 15.68
C VAL A 84 0.33 -23.03 16.16
N VAL A 85 -0.07 -23.30 17.40
CA VAL A 85 -1.33 -22.77 17.97
C VAL A 85 -1.31 -21.23 18.04
N ILE A 86 -0.16 -20.63 18.38
CA ILE A 86 -0.03 -19.17 18.44
C ILE A 86 -0.14 -18.56 17.04
N VAL A 87 0.56 -19.12 16.04
CA VAL A 87 0.52 -18.64 14.65
C VAL A 87 -0.89 -18.76 14.07
N GLU A 88 -1.57 -19.89 14.28
CA GLU A 88 -2.98 -20.07 13.85
C GLU A 88 -3.91 -19.05 14.50
N ALA A 89 -3.75 -18.78 15.81
CA ALA A 89 -4.57 -17.79 16.51
C ALA A 89 -4.33 -16.36 16.02
N GLN A 90 -3.07 -15.99 15.74
CA GLN A 90 -2.73 -14.69 15.17
C GLN A 90 -3.26 -14.53 13.74
N GLU A 91 -3.23 -15.58 12.93
CA GLU A 91 -3.82 -15.54 11.58
C GLU A 91 -5.33 -15.35 11.63
N VAL A 92 -6.04 -16.06 12.52
CA VAL A 92 -7.48 -15.87 12.70
C VAL A 92 -7.83 -14.44 13.12
N ARG A 93 -7.04 -13.85 14.04
CA ARG A 93 -7.19 -12.46 14.45
C ARG A 93 -6.94 -11.48 13.30
N PHE A 94 -5.89 -11.72 12.52
CA PHE A 94 -5.57 -10.91 11.35
C PHE A 94 -6.71 -10.92 10.34
N GLN A 95 -7.20 -12.12 9.96
CA GLN A 95 -8.31 -12.25 9.02
C GLN A 95 -9.60 -11.58 9.54
N ALA A 96 -9.91 -11.70 10.83
CA ALA A 96 -11.06 -11.03 11.42
C ALA A 96 -10.96 -9.50 11.38
N LEU A 97 -9.76 -8.95 11.57
CA LEU A 97 -9.49 -7.51 11.48
C LEU A 97 -9.59 -7.01 10.03
N ILE A 98 -9.00 -7.74 9.08
CA ILE A 98 -9.09 -7.44 7.65
C ILE A 98 -10.55 -7.43 7.19
N GLN A 99 -11.31 -8.47 7.56
CA GLN A 99 -12.74 -8.55 7.22
C GLN A 99 -13.53 -7.39 7.84
N LYS A 100 -13.27 -7.03 9.11
CA LYS A 100 -13.93 -5.88 9.76
C LYS A 100 -13.69 -4.59 8.98
N LEU A 101 -12.44 -4.31 8.61
CA LEU A 101 -12.07 -3.10 7.87
C LEU A 101 -12.69 -3.09 6.47
N GLU A 102 -12.76 -4.24 5.80
CA GLU A 102 -13.44 -4.38 4.50
C GLU A 102 -14.94 -4.12 4.59
N ASP A 103 -15.62 -4.70 5.58
CA ASP A 103 -17.07 -4.52 5.78
C ASP A 103 -17.37 -3.05 6.08
N ASP A 104 -16.54 -2.43 6.92
CA ASP A 104 -16.62 -1.03 7.32
C ASP A 104 -16.45 -0.06 6.15
N VAL A 105 -15.43 -0.25 5.31
CA VAL A 105 -15.20 0.63 4.16
C VAL A 105 -16.29 0.44 3.09
N LYS A 106 -16.84 -0.77 2.93
CA LYS A 106 -17.97 -1.04 2.03
C LYS A 106 -19.24 -0.35 2.51
N GLU A 107 -19.51 -0.40 3.82
CA GLU A 107 -20.62 0.34 4.45
C GLU A 107 -20.47 1.84 4.21
N PHE A 108 -19.27 2.38 4.40
CA PHE A 108 -18.96 3.79 4.15
C PHE A 108 -19.12 4.19 2.68
N GLY A 109 -18.64 3.36 1.75
CA GLY A 109 -18.85 3.55 0.31
C GLY A 109 -20.33 3.62 -0.05
N LYS A 110 -21.14 2.66 0.43
CA LYS A 110 -22.61 2.64 0.22
C LYS A 110 -23.29 3.88 0.81
N HIS A 111 -22.84 4.35 1.97
CA HIS A 111 -23.33 5.59 2.56
C HIS A 111 -23.05 6.80 1.65
N LEU A 112 -21.85 6.91 1.09
CA LEU A 112 -21.48 7.97 0.14
C LEU A 112 -22.29 7.94 -1.16
N GLU A 113 -22.57 6.75 -1.70
CA GLU A 113 -23.47 6.58 -2.84
C GLU A 113 -24.87 7.15 -2.50
N SER A 114 -25.39 6.87 -1.30
CA SER A 114 -26.67 7.40 -0.82
C SER A 114 -26.65 8.93 -0.65
N LEU A 115 -25.58 9.49 -0.09
CA LEU A 115 -25.44 10.95 0.06
C LEU A 115 -25.46 11.67 -1.29
N HIS A 116 -24.76 11.13 -2.29
CA HIS A 116 -24.75 11.70 -3.63
C HIS A 116 -26.14 11.61 -4.28
N GLN A 117 -26.87 10.50 -4.11
CA GLN A 117 -28.22 10.34 -4.67
C GLN A 117 -29.21 11.37 -4.13
N THR A 118 -29.16 11.69 -2.83
CA THR A 118 -30.07 12.65 -2.19
C THR A 118 -29.51 14.08 -2.15
N ARG A 119 -28.35 14.35 -2.76
CA ARG A 119 -27.63 15.63 -2.61
C ARG A 119 -28.46 16.84 -3.04
N CYS A 120 -29.19 16.75 -4.16
CA CYS A 120 -30.01 17.85 -4.65
C CYS A 120 -31.27 18.10 -3.81
N GLU A 121 -31.70 17.13 -3.00
CA GLU A 121 -32.83 17.26 -2.08
C GLU A 121 -32.38 17.73 -0.69
N THR A 122 -31.21 17.27 -0.26
CA THR A 122 -30.63 17.56 1.05
C THR A 122 -30.03 18.96 1.09
N ILE A 123 -29.37 19.37 0.01
CA ILE A 123 -28.85 20.72 -0.20
C ILE A 123 -29.92 21.50 -0.96
N VAL A 124 -30.94 21.98 -0.25
CA VAL A 124 -32.01 22.79 -0.87
C VAL A 124 -31.46 24.16 -1.30
N ASP A 125 -30.51 24.68 -0.53
CA ASP A 125 -29.69 25.84 -0.84
C ASP A 125 -28.25 25.62 -0.34
N LEU A 126 -27.29 26.31 -0.97
CA LEU A 126 -25.88 26.24 -0.58
C LEU A 126 -25.54 27.16 0.60
N GLU A 127 -26.53 27.75 1.29
CA GLU A 127 -26.28 28.69 2.41
C GLU A 127 -25.62 27.96 3.58
N THR A 128 -26.05 26.73 3.86
CA THR A 128 -25.46 25.87 4.91
C THR A 128 -24.03 25.44 4.61
N CYS A 129 -23.66 25.37 3.33
CA CYS A 129 -22.31 25.04 2.91
C CYS A 129 -21.35 26.24 2.96
N ASN A 130 -21.90 27.45 2.81
CA ASN A 130 -21.13 28.69 2.96
C ASN A 130 -20.55 28.78 4.38
N ARG A 131 -19.22 28.86 4.49
CA ARG A 131 -18.49 28.79 5.76
C ARG A 131 -18.85 27.58 6.61
N GLY A 132 -19.18 26.45 5.98
CA GLY A 132 -19.54 25.20 6.66
C GLY A 132 -18.39 24.20 6.75
N ASN A 133 -17.28 24.42 6.03
CA ASN A 133 -16.21 23.44 5.87
C ASN A 133 -14.91 23.87 6.53
N TYR A 134 -14.10 22.89 6.94
CA TYR A 134 -12.80 23.14 7.56
C TYR A 134 -11.68 22.86 6.58
N HIS A 135 -10.86 23.87 6.31
CA HIS A 135 -9.62 23.70 5.55
C HIS A 135 -8.53 23.18 6.49
N ASP A 136 -7.76 22.19 6.04
CA ASP A 136 -6.72 21.53 6.83
C ASP A 136 -5.59 22.45 7.34
N CYS A 137 -5.26 23.51 6.60
CA CYS A 137 -4.25 24.49 6.95
C CYS A 137 -4.76 25.76 7.60
N GLN A 138 -5.93 26.24 7.20
CA GLN A 138 -6.39 27.59 7.55
C GLN A 138 -7.41 27.60 8.68
N SER A 139 -8.14 26.51 8.88
CA SER A 139 -9.25 26.48 9.84
C SER A 139 -8.80 26.08 11.24
N VAL A 140 -9.56 26.59 12.22
CA VAL A 140 -9.52 26.14 13.61
C VAL A 140 -10.67 25.16 13.80
N PHE A 141 -10.37 23.97 14.32
CA PHE A 141 -11.38 22.94 14.56
C PHE A 141 -12.16 23.23 15.86
N PRO A 142 -13.45 22.84 15.93
CA PRO A 142 -14.33 23.21 17.04
C PRO A 142 -14.09 22.47 18.36
N ASP A 143 -13.71 21.19 18.31
CA ASP A 143 -13.42 20.33 19.48
C ASP A 143 -12.13 19.51 19.28
N PRO A 144 -10.97 20.16 19.12
CA PRO A 144 -9.71 19.46 18.93
C PRO A 144 -9.27 18.81 20.24
N GLN A 145 -8.81 17.56 20.15
CA GLN A 145 -8.38 16.74 21.27
C GLN A 145 -6.94 16.29 21.05
N CYS A 146 -6.10 16.42 22.09
CA CYS A 146 -4.75 15.92 22.08
C CYS A 146 -4.70 14.50 22.66
N LEU A 147 -4.75 13.50 21.78
CA LEU A 147 -4.65 12.09 22.17
C LEU A 147 -3.20 11.63 22.18
N GLY A 148 -2.83 10.85 23.19
CA GLY A 148 -1.53 10.17 23.24
C GLY A 148 -1.56 8.78 22.60
N GLY A 149 -0.39 8.19 22.44
CA GLY A 149 -0.20 6.86 21.86
C GLY A 149 0.29 6.89 20.41
N GLU A 150 0.79 5.75 19.94
CA GLU A 150 1.41 5.61 18.61
C GLU A 150 0.46 5.96 17.46
N SER A 151 -0.85 5.75 17.63
CA SER A 151 -1.86 6.05 16.60
C SER A 151 -2.07 7.54 16.37
N TYR A 152 -1.74 8.39 17.34
CA TYR A 152 -2.00 9.84 17.32
C TYR A 152 -0.72 10.67 17.31
N GLN A 153 0.44 10.03 17.44
CA GLN A 153 1.73 10.70 17.35
C GLN A 153 1.88 11.40 15.99
N ILE A 154 2.39 12.63 16.05
CA ILE A 154 2.96 13.36 14.92
C ILE A 154 4.45 13.53 15.24
N SER A 155 5.32 13.03 14.38
CA SER A 155 6.78 13.04 14.55
C SER A 155 7.33 14.45 14.83
N ALA A 156 6.76 15.46 14.16
CA ALA A 156 7.10 16.87 14.36
C ALA A 156 6.68 17.43 15.72
N CYS A 157 5.75 16.78 16.45
CA CYS A 157 5.27 17.24 17.75
C CYS A 157 5.93 16.53 18.91
N GLY A 158 6.29 15.26 18.75
CA GLY A 158 6.89 14.45 19.81
C GLY A 158 6.74 12.95 19.55
N ASN A 159 6.98 12.17 20.60
CA ASN A 159 6.90 10.71 20.59
C ASN A 159 5.54 10.16 21.07
N GLY A 160 4.58 11.03 21.42
CA GLY A 160 3.22 10.63 21.82
C GLY A 160 3.11 9.82 23.12
N SER A 161 4.13 9.80 24.00
CA SER A 161 4.09 8.99 25.22
C SER A 161 3.08 9.52 26.23
N ILE A 162 2.13 8.67 26.61
CA ILE A 162 1.15 8.96 27.67
C ILE A 162 1.81 9.00 29.06
N ALA A 163 2.89 8.23 29.27
CA ALA A 163 3.51 8.06 30.59
C ALA A 163 4.21 9.32 31.12
N ASP A 164 4.58 10.24 30.22
CA ASP A 164 5.42 11.40 30.54
C ASP A 164 4.70 12.75 30.31
N ASN A 165 3.37 12.77 30.07
CA ASN A 165 2.64 13.94 29.58
C ASN A 165 3.36 14.62 28.40
N GLN A 166 3.82 13.81 27.45
CA GLN A 166 4.57 14.29 26.28
C GLN A 166 3.65 14.89 25.22
N CYS A 167 4.26 15.42 24.18
CA CYS A 167 3.58 16.08 23.08
C CYS A 167 3.07 15.09 22.04
N SER A 168 1.91 15.41 21.46
CA SER A 168 1.25 14.64 20.40
C SER A 168 0.60 15.57 19.37
N GLY A 169 -0.19 15.00 18.47
CA GLY A 169 -0.98 15.74 17.49
C GLY A 169 -2.41 16.02 17.93
N LEU A 170 -2.97 17.14 17.47
CA LEU A 170 -4.39 17.47 17.61
C LEU A 170 -5.24 16.77 16.56
N TYR A 171 -6.35 16.20 17.02
CA TYR A 171 -7.37 15.55 16.20
C TYR A 171 -8.75 15.96 16.69
N ASP A 172 -9.68 16.25 15.78
CA ASP A 172 -11.06 16.57 16.10
C ASP A 172 -11.99 15.53 15.47
N PHE A 173 -12.72 14.80 16.32
CA PHE A 173 -13.61 13.73 15.89
C PHE A 173 -15.05 14.19 15.65
N SER A 174 -15.35 15.46 15.94
CA SER A 174 -16.67 16.05 15.71
C SER A 174 -16.87 16.49 14.26
N VAL A 175 -15.78 16.71 13.51
CA VAL A 175 -15.81 17.22 12.13
C VAL A 175 -14.74 16.58 11.24
N SER A 176 -14.92 16.67 9.93
CA SER A 176 -13.88 16.41 8.92
C SER A 176 -13.27 17.70 8.37
N ASN A 177 -12.06 17.58 7.80
CA ASN A 177 -11.44 18.66 7.05
C ASN A 177 -11.28 18.30 5.56
N VAL A 178 -11.19 19.33 4.73
CA VAL A 178 -11.08 19.25 3.27
C VAL A 178 -9.68 19.66 2.83
N ARG A 179 -9.19 19.00 1.79
CA ARG A 179 -7.99 19.34 1.03
C ARG A 179 -8.36 19.36 -0.44
N ILE A 180 -7.84 20.34 -1.16
CA ILE A 180 -7.93 20.40 -2.61
C ILE A 180 -6.52 20.64 -3.18
N PRO A 181 -6.20 20.05 -4.35
CA PRO A 181 -4.98 20.38 -5.08
C PRO A 181 -4.90 21.88 -5.40
N ALA A 182 -3.68 22.40 -5.48
CA ALA A 182 -3.43 23.81 -5.79
C ALA A 182 -4.11 24.26 -7.10
N GLU A 183 -4.22 23.39 -8.11
CA GLU A 183 -4.91 23.73 -9.36
C GLU A 183 -6.42 23.97 -9.21
N LEU A 184 -7.05 23.42 -8.15
CA LEU A 184 -8.46 23.64 -7.85
C LEU A 184 -8.68 24.77 -6.85
N ALA A 185 -7.63 25.31 -6.24
CA ALA A 185 -7.69 26.40 -5.26
C ALA A 185 -7.53 27.78 -5.95
N ASP A 186 -8.33 28.02 -6.99
CA ASP A 186 -8.18 29.13 -7.95
C ASP A 186 -8.97 30.40 -7.58
N GLY A 187 -9.77 30.35 -6.52
CA GLY A 187 -10.55 31.45 -5.98
C GLY A 187 -9.94 32.14 -4.75
N PRO A 188 -10.62 33.15 -4.19
CA PRO A 188 -10.17 33.89 -3.01
C PRO A 188 -9.91 32.98 -1.81
N PHE A 189 -8.81 33.22 -1.08
CA PHE A 189 -8.42 32.44 0.11
C PHE A 189 -8.26 30.93 -0.14
N GLY A 190 -7.98 30.52 -1.39
CA GLY A 190 -7.84 29.12 -1.77
C GLY A 190 -9.17 28.37 -1.85
N ASN A 191 -10.28 29.08 -2.04
CA ASN A 191 -11.57 28.46 -2.38
C ASN A 191 -11.57 28.00 -3.84
N PRO A 192 -12.25 26.90 -4.17
CA PRO A 192 -12.46 26.50 -5.56
C PRO A 192 -13.50 27.38 -6.26
N THR A 193 -13.33 27.62 -7.56
CA THR A 193 -14.36 28.25 -8.40
C THR A 193 -15.20 27.24 -9.20
N ASP A 194 -14.69 26.01 -9.34
CA ASP A 194 -15.40 24.92 -10.03
C ASP A 194 -16.64 24.49 -9.22
N LYS A 195 -17.80 24.54 -9.88
CA LYS A 195 -19.10 24.24 -9.26
C LYS A 195 -19.25 22.79 -8.84
N GLN A 196 -18.67 21.84 -9.58
CA GLN A 196 -18.70 20.42 -9.20
C GLN A 196 -17.87 20.23 -7.93
N VAL A 197 -16.68 20.84 -7.86
CA VAL A 197 -15.83 20.76 -6.65
C VAL A 197 -16.56 21.35 -5.44
N ILE A 198 -17.22 22.50 -5.60
CA ILE A 198 -18.02 23.13 -4.53
C ILE A 198 -19.15 22.18 -4.09
N GLU A 199 -19.96 21.66 -5.01
CA GLU A 199 -21.08 20.76 -4.70
C GLU A 199 -20.60 19.48 -4.00
N THR A 200 -19.48 18.90 -4.46
CA THR A 200 -18.87 17.74 -3.82
C THR A 200 -18.45 18.02 -2.38
N ILE A 201 -17.81 19.17 -2.13
CA ILE A 201 -17.44 19.58 -0.77
C ILE A 201 -18.70 19.72 0.09
N CYS A 202 -19.76 20.33 -0.43
CA CYS A 202 -21.00 20.55 0.32
C CYS A 202 -21.69 19.25 0.73
N TYR A 203 -21.97 18.33 -0.19
CA TYR A 203 -22.76 17.13 0.16
C TYR A 203 -21.96 16.14 1.01
N THR A 204 -20.64 16.10 0.83
CA THR A 204 -19.78 15.20 1.60
C THR A 204 -19.63 15.61 3.06
N GLN A 205 -20.01 16.84 3.44
CA GLN A 205 -20.03 17.27 4.85
C GLN A 205 -20.93 16.36 5.71
N ALA A 206 -22.02 15.84 5.15
CA ALA A 206 -22.95 14.96 5.86
C ALA A 206 -22.34 13.60 6.27
N MET A 207 -21.15 13.24 5.78
CA MET A 207 -20.47 12.00 6.21
C MET A 207 -20.04 12.03 7.68
N ASP A 208 -19.85 13.22 8.27
CA ASP A 208 -19.34 13.37 9.63
C ASP A 208 -20.28 12.70 10.65
N GLU A 209 -21.60 12.79 10.44
CA GLU A 209 -22.59 12.17 11.32
C GLU A 209 -22.51 10.63 11.27
N PHE A 210 -22.36 10.07 10.06
CA PHE A 210 -22.16 8.63 9.88
C PHE A 210 -20.90 8.14 10.57
N LEU A 211 -19.77 8.84 10.39
CA LEU A 211 -18.49 8.44 10.96
C LEU A 211 -18.47 8.55 12.49
N GLN A 212 -19.11 9.58 13.05
CA GLN A 212 -19.32 9.69 14.50
C GLN A 212 -20.16 8.54 15.06
N ALA A 213 -21.29 8.23 14.42
CA ALA A 213 -22.15 7.13 14.83
C ALA A 213 -21.44 5.76 14.70
N LYS A 214 -20.66 5.58 13.64
CA LYS A 214 -19.87 4.38 13.37
C LYS A 214 -18.80 4.18 14.45
N ARG A 215 -18.07 5.24 14.81
CA ARG A 215 -17.08 5.21 15.89
C ARG A 215 -17.70 4.76 17.21
N GLU A 216 -18.82 5.34 17.60
CA GLU A 216 -19.49 4.97 18.86
C GLU A 216 -20.00 3.52 18.83
N THR A 217 -20.55 3.09 17.70
CA THR A 217 -21.03 1.71 17.51
C THR A 217 -19.90 0.68 17.63
N ASP A 218 -18.75 0.97 17.02
CA ASP A 218 -17.62 0.04 16.98
C ASP A 218 -16.62 0.21 18.14
N LYS A 219 -16.85 1.19 19.02
CA LYS A 219 -15.97 1.53 20.14
C LYS A 219 -15.56 0.31 20.97
N ALA A 220 -16.53 -0.52 21.36
CA ALA A 220 -16.27 -1.71 22.16
C ALA A 220 -15.41 -2.76 21.43
N TYR A 221 -15.55 -2.87 20.10
CA TYR A 221 -14.72 -3.77 19.30
C TYR A 221 -13.27 -3.28 19.30
N TRP A 222 -13.05 -2.01 18.94
CA TRP A 222 -11.73 -1.38 18.83
C TRP A 222 -11.00 -1.32 20.19
N GLU A 223 -11.71 -0.98 21.27
CA GLU A 223 -11.16 -1.02 22.64
C GLU A 223 -10.74 -2.43 23.07
N ASN A 224 -11.52 -3.47 22.70
CA ASN A 224 -11.20 -4.85 23.06
C ASN A 224 -9.94 -5.38 22.38
N ILE A 225 -9.64 -4.92 21.16
CA ILE A 225 -8.40 -5.30 20.44
C ILE A 225 -7.27 -4.28 20.62
N GLY A 226 -7.53 -3.15 21.28
CA GLY A 226 -6.54 -2.14 21.61
C GLY A 226 -6.03 -1.35 20.40
N VAL A 227 -6.79 -1.28 19.31
CA VAL A 227 -6.44 -0.55 18.09
C VAL A 227 -7.63 0.22 17.57
N GLU A 228 -7.39 1.28 16.81
CA GLU A 228 -8.43 2.08 16.15
C GLU A 228 -7.96 2.48 14.75
N PRO A 229 -8.83 2.48 13.73
CA PRO A 229 -8.51 3.03 12.42
C PRO A 229 -8.08 4.50 12.54
N ARG A 230 -7.01 4.88 11.85
CA ARG A 230 -6.41 6.22 12.01
C ARG A 230 -7.24 7.30 11.31
N ALA A 231 -7.78 6.98 10.14
CA ALA A 231 -8.53 7.91 9.34
C ALA A 231 -9.50 7.20 8.41
N TRP A 232 -10.62 7.86 8.16
CA TRP A 232 -11.61 7.55 7.15
C TRP A 232 -11.66 8.72 6.19
N TYR A 233 -11.71 8.46 4.89
CA TYR A 233 -11.69 9.54 3.92
C TYR A 233 -12.32 9.18 2.59
N PHE A 234 -12.74 10.23 1.90
CA PHE A 234 -13.26 10.17 0.55
C PHE A 234 -12.41 11.07 -0.35
N GLY A 235 -11.85 10.50 -1.42
CA GLY A 235 -11.29 11.26 -2.52
C GLY A 235 -12.27 11.26 -3.68
N SER A 236 -12.70 12.43 -4.12
CA SER A 236 -13.64 12.54 -5.24
C SER A 236 -12.94 12.42 -6.60
N SER A 237 -13.72 12.09 -7.63
CA SER A 237 -13.33 12.09 -9.05
C SER A 237 -12.83 13.47 -9.50
N VAL A 238 -13.42 14.53 -8.96
CA VAL A 238 -13.07 15.93 -9.23
C VAL A 238 -11.83 16.41 -8.47
N GLY A 239 -11.29 15.61 -7.52
CA GLY A 239 -10.00 15.87 -6.86
C GLY A 239 -10.10 16.44 -5.44
N SER A 240 -11.30 16.75 -4.95
CA SER A 240 -11.48 17.11 -3.54
C SER A 240 -11.23 15.91 -2.63
N PHE A 241 -10.62 16.15 -1.47
CA PHE A 241 -10.31 15.12 -0.48
C PHE A 241 -10.85 15.52 0.89
N ARG A 242 -11.75 14.72 1.45
CA ARG A 242 -12.29 14.92 2.80
C ARG A 242 -11.80 13.81 3.72
N ILE A 243 -11.28 14.20 4.89
CA ILE A 243 -10.71 13.28 5.86
C ILE A 243 -11.25 13.51 7.26
N TRP A 244 -11.54 12.42 7.95
CA TRP A 244 -12.02 12.38 9.33
C TRP A 244 -11.19 11.38 10.15
N PRO A 245 -10.90 11.64 11.44
CA PRO A 245 -11.12 12.91 12.14
C PRO A 245 -10.34 14.07 11.53
N ALA A 246 -10.86 15.30 11.70
CA ALA A 246 -10.18 16.49 11.24
C ALA A 246 -8.84 16.68 11.95
N ARG A 247 -7.84 17.12 11.19
CA ARG A 247 -6.49 17.36 11.71
C ARG A 247 -5.73 18.35 10.84
N PRO A 248 -4.77 19.10 11.41
CA PRO A 248 -3.96 20.02 10.64
C PRO A 248 -3.12 19.26 9.59
N GLY A 249 -3.07 19.76 8.35
CA GLY A 249 -2.17 19.24 7.31
C GLY A 249 -0.81 19.91 7.36
N ASP A 250 0.30 19.18 7.14
CA ASP A 250 1.64 19.78 7.05
C ASP A 250 1.83 20.50 5.70
N ASP A 251 1.47 19.81 4.63
CA ASP A 251 1.62 20.30 3.26
C ASP A 251 0.28 20.80 2.69
N CYS A 252 0.17 22.12 2.58
CA CYS A 252 -1.05 22.82 2.16
C CYS A 252 -1.19 22.86 0.64
N GLY A 253 -2.16 22.14 0.08
CA GLY A 253 -2.50 22.21 -1.35
C GLY A 253 -1.71 21.28 -2.28
N GLN A 254 -0.79 20.46 -1.77
CA GLN A 254 -0.05 19.47 -2.57
C GLN A 254 -0.71 18.09 -2.61
N TYR A 255 -1.81 17.90 -1.86
CA TYR A 255 -2.47 16.61 -1.76
C TYR A 255 -3.56 16.44 -2.83
N ASP A 256 -3.28 15.58 -3.82
CA ASP A 256 -4.28 15.08 -4.76
C ASP A 256 -4.57 13.60 -4.47
N PRO A 257 -5.84 13.22 -4.21
CA PRO A 257 -6.21 11.82 -3.96
C PRO A 257 -6.13 10.95 -5.21
N ARG A 258 -6.34 11.51 -6.42
CA ARG A 258 -6.52 10.76 -7.68
C ARG A 258 -5.26 10.02 -8.13
N VAL A 259 -4.12 10.46 -7.62
CA VAL A 259 -2.78 9.94 -7.94
C VAL A 259 -2.20 9.10 -6.80
N ARG A 260 -3.02 8.67 -5.85
CA ARG A 260 -2.57 7.87 -4.71
C ARG A 260 -2.76 6.38 -4.98
N PRO A 261 -1.88 5.51 -4.46
CA PRO A 261 -1.99 4.07 -4.67
C PRO A 261 -3.37 3.52 -4.31
N TRP A 262 -3.93 3.92 -3.16
CA TRP A 262 -5.24 3.48 -2.70
C TRP A 262 -6.37 3.88 -3.66
N TYR A 263 -6.28 5.07 -4.25
CA TYR A 263 -7.28 5.55 -5.20
C TYR A 263 -7.21 4.78 -6.51
N VAL A 264 -6.01 4.61 -7.06
CA VAL A 264 -5.81 3.92 -8.35
C VAL A 264 -6.09 2.43 -8.23
N ALA A 265 -5.74 1.80 -7.10
CA ALA A 265 -6.06 0.39 -6.83
C ALA A 265 -7.57 0.13 -6.86
N ALA A 266 -8.35 0.98 -6.20
CA ALA A 266 -9.80 0.87 -6.15
C ALA A 266 -10.52 1.31 -7.43
N SER A 267 -9.91 2.16 -8.27
CA SER A 267 -10.56 2.74 -9.46
C SER A 267 -10.15 2.10 -10.79
N SER A 268 -9.02 1.39 -10.87
CA SER A 268 -8.54 0.83 -12.14
C SER A 268 -8.39 -0.70 -12.16
N GLY A 269 -8.27 -1.34 -10.99
CA GLY A 269 -7.95 -2.77 -10.89
C GLY A 269 -6.55 -3.12 -11.44
N PRO A 270 -6.24 -4.43 -11.54
CA PRO A 270 -4.97 -4.92 -12.07
C PRO A 270 -4.79 -4.61 -13.55
N LYS A 271 -3.60 -4.21 -13.97
CA LYS A 271 -3.33 -3.79 -15.36
C LYS A 271 -1.86 -3.94 -15.77
N ASN A 272 -1.64 -4.00 -17.08
CA ASN A 272 -0.31 -3.82 -17.67
C ASN A 272 -0.18 -2.37 -18.15
N VAL A 273 0.89 -1.66 -17.79
CA VAL A 273 1.13 -0.27 -18.20
C VAL A 273 2.44 -0.16 -18.96
N ILE A 274 2.43 0.39 -20.17
CA ILE A 274 3.65 0.74 -20.90
C ILE A 274 3.68 2.24 -21.12
N MET A 275 4.67 2.91 -20.55
CA MET A 275 4.88 4.35 -20.75
C MET A 275 5.82 4.58 -21.93
N VAL A 276 5.33 5.19 -23.00
CA VAL A 276 6.08 5.53 -24.20
C VAL A 276 6.37 7.04 -24.15
N LEU A 277 7.60 7.39 -23.77
CA LEU A 277 7.97 8.73 -23.32
C LEU A 277 8.89 9.43 -24.33
N ASP A 278 8.47 10.58 -24.84
CA ASP A 278 9.29 11.40 -25.73
C ASP A 278 10.47 12.03 -24.97
N THR A 279 11.66 11.79 -25.47
CA THR A 279 12.95 12.30 -24.97
C THR A 279 13.73 13.01 -26.08
N SER A 280 13.01 13.51 -27.09
CA SER A 280 13.59 14.34 -28.15
C SER A 280 14.06 15.70 -27.62
N GLY A 281 14.84 16.42 -28.44
CA GLY A 281 15.46 17.69 -28.03
C GLY A 281 14.47 18.81 -27.68
N SER A 282 13.20 18.74 -28.13
CA SER A 282 12.15 19.70 -27.76
C SER A 282 11.75 19.62 -26.28
N MET A 283 11.93 18.46 -25.66
CA MET A 283 11.64 18.24 -24.25
C MET A 283 12.69 18.85 -23.30
N LEU A 284 13.78 19.43 -23.81
CA LEU A 284 14.87 19.94 -22.98
C LEU A 284 14.39 21.00 -21.98
N GLY A 285 14.86 20.88 -20.72
CA GLY A 285 14.53 21.81 -19.64
C GLY A 285 13.27 21.41 -18.89
N LEU A 286 12.37 22.38 -18.65
CA LEU A 286 11.18 22.23 -17.80
C LEU A 286 10.28 21.04 -18.21
N ARG A 287 10.09 20.82 -19.51
CA ARG A 287 9.25 19.73 -20.02
C ARG A 287 9.77 18.35 -19.67
N MET A 288 11.09 18.12 -19.74
CA MET A 288 11.72 16.88 -19.30
C MET A 288 11.55 16.70 -17.79
N ASP A 289 11.72 17.76 -17.01
CA ASP A 289 11.55 17.68 -15.55
C ASP A 289 10.10 17.34 -15.17
N LEU A 290 9.12 17.92 -15.86
CA LEU A 290 7.70 17.63 -15.65
C LEU A 290 7.31 16.24 -16.17
N LEU A 291 7.86 15.80 -17.30
CA LEU A 291 7.70 14.43 -17.80
C LEU A 291 8.21 13.42 -16.78
N LYS A 292 9.42 13.63 -16.23
CA LYS A 292 9.99 12.77 -15.19
C LYS A 292 9.11 12.74 -13.95
N GLN A 293 8.65 13.90 -13.48
CA GLN A 293 7.73 13.98 -12.34
C GLN A 293 6.44 13.20 -12.59
N ALA A 294 5.82 13.39 -13.76
CA ALA A 294 4.60 12.71 -14.15
C ALA A 294 4.78 11.19 -14.27
N ALA A 295 5.86 10.74 -14.91
CA ALA A 295 6.19 9.32 -15.05
C ALA A 295 6.43 8.66 -13.68
N LYS A 296 7.16 9.33 -12.77
CA LYS A 296 7.36 8.84 -11.40
C LYS A 296 6.04 8.74 -10.63
N ARG A 297 5.14 9.73 -10.80
CA ARG A 297 3.80 9.71 -10.19
C ARG A 297 2.96 8.53 -10.69
N VAL A 298 3.02 8.20 -11.99
CA VAL A 298 2.39 6.98 -12.52
C VAL A 298 2.99 5.74 -11.87
N VAL A 299 4.33 5.61 -11.78
CA VAL A 299 5.00 4.48 -11.12
C VAL A 299 4.55 4.33 -9.66
N ASP A 300 4.46 5.43 -8.93
CA ASP A 300 4.05 5.44 -7.53
C ASP A 300 2.57 4.99 -7.36
N THR A 301 1.69 5.25 -8.34
CA THR A 301 0.27 4.85 -8.30
C THR A 301 0.03 3.35 -8.50
N LEU A 302 0.94 2.65 -9.16
CA LEU A 302 0.78 1.22 -9.45
C LEU A 302 0.86 0.39 -8.18
N THR A 303 0.30 -0.82 -8.18
CA THR A 303 0.41 -1.76 -7.05
C THR A 303 1.13 -3.03 -7.46
N VAL A 304 1.42 -3.91 -6.51
CA VAL A 304 2.03 -5.23 -6.79
C VAL A 304 1.23 -6.11 -7.76
N SER A 305 -0.05 -5.80 -7.95
CA SER A 305 -0.95 -6.47 -8.91
C SER A 305 -0.78 -5.96 -10.35
N ASP A 306 0.03 -4.92 -10.56
CA ASP A 306 0.28 -4.31 -11.86
C ASP A 306 1.63 -4.74 -12.47
N ARG A 307 1.74 -4.55 -13.78
CA ARG A 307 2.99 -4.68 -14.54
C ARG A 307 3.33 -3.37 -15.23
N ILE A 308 4.62 -3.05 -15.32
CA ILE A 308 5.09 -1.81 -15.95
C ILE A 308 6.36 -1.99 -16.79
N ALA A 309 6.40 -1.29 -17.93
CA ALA A 309 7.62 -1.04 -18.70
C ALA A 309 7.65 0.40 -19.19
N ILE A 310 8.84 0.90 -19.50
CA ILE A 310 9.03 2.27 -20.01
C ILE A 310 9.82 2.20 -21.32
N VAL A 311 9.33 2.85 -22.37
CA VAL A 311 9.96 2.95 -23.68
C VAL A 311 10.28 4.42 -23.94
N PRO A 312 11.47 4.91 -23.55
CA PRO A 312 11.89 6.26 -23.89
C PRO A 312 12.28 6.32 -25.38
N PHE A 313 11.91 7.39 -26.08
CA PHE A 313 12.26 7.52 -27.50
C PHE A 313 12.77 8.90 -27.86
N ALA A 314 13.76 8.93 -28.75
CA ALA A 314 14.28 10.14 -29.38
C ALA A 314 14.67 9.83 -30.84
N THR A 315 15.90 10.16 -31.29
CA THR A 315 16.34 9.89 -32.69
C THR A 315 16.27 8.40 -33.02
N VAL A 316 16.59 7.57 -32.04
CA VAL A 316 16.33 6.14 -31.99
C VAL A 316 15.51 5.92 -30.73
N ALA A 317 14.57 4.98 -30.74
CA ALA A 317 13.96 4.55 -29.50
C ALA A 317 15.07 3.98 -28.59
N GLY A 318 15.24 4.56 -27.39
CA GLY A 318 16.21 4.07 -26.42
C GLY A 318 15.90 2.61 -26.05
N PRO A 319 16.85 1.86 -25.48
CA PRO A 319 16.53 0.52 -25.00
C PRO A 319 15.35 0.60 -24.02
N PRO A 320 14.35 -0.29 -24.14
CA PRO A 320 13.22 -0.26 -23.23
C PRO A 320 13.71 -0.58 -21.82
N ILE A 321 13.14 0.08 -20.83
CA ILE A 321 13.37 -0.17 -19.41
C ILE A 321 12.44 -1.32 -19.02
N VAL A 322 13.00 -2.52 -19.01
CA VAL A 322 12.36 -3.82 -18.75
C VAL A 322 13.22 -4.62 -17.79
N ASP A 323 12.68 -5.72 -17.27
CA ASP A 323 13.41 -6.62 -16.38
C ASP A 323 14.59 -7.31 -17.10
N GLN A 324 15.39 -8.05 -16.34
CA GLN A 324 16.57 -8.76 -16.85
C GLN A 324 16.28 -9.80 -17.96
N ASN A 325 15.02 -10.20 -18.13
CA ASN A 325 14.58 -11.17 -19.13
C ASN A 325 13.91 -10.48 -20.34
N GLY A 326 13.78 -9.15 -20.34
CA GLY A 326 13.08 -8.40 -21.37
C GLY A 326 11.58 -8.26 -21.14
N ASN A 327 11.08 -8.60 -19.95
CA ASN A 327 9.67 -8.58 -19.57
C ASN A 327 9.31 -7.33 -18.76
N MET A 328 8.01 -7.01 -18.71
CA MET A 328 7.52 -5.93 -17.84
C MET A 328 7.78 -6.23 -16.36
N PHE A 329 8.20 -5.22 -15.59
CA PHE A 329 8.40 -5.34 -14.15
C PHE A 329 7.08 -5.55 -13.42
N ILE A 330 7.10 -6.37 -12.37
CA ILE A 330 6.08 -6.29 -11.31
C ILE A 330 6.29 -4.97 -10.58
N ALA A 331 5.24 -4.19 -10.32
CA ALA A 331 5.36 -2.93 -9.58
C ALA A 331 5.51 -3.17 -8.06
N THR A 332 6.53 -3.94 -7.66
CA THR A 332 6.98 -4.02 -6.27
C THR A 332 7.70 -2.74 -5.86
N ARG A 333 7.79 -2.47 -4.55
CA ARG A 333 8.51 -1.29 -4.04
C ARG A 333 9.93 -1.21 -4.60
N GLU A 334 10.67 -2.31 -4.60
CA GLU A 334 12.04 -2.37 -5.09
C GLU A 334 12.13 -2.06 -6.59
N ASN A 335 11.22 -2.60 -7.39
CA ASN A 335 11.19 -2.32 -8.84
C ASN A 335 10.72 -0.89 -9.14
N LYS A 336 9.79 -0.33 -8.35
CA LYS A 336 9.38 1.08 -8.47
C LYS A 336 10.58 2.01 -8.26
N GLU A 337 11.42 1.77 -7.25
CA GLU A 337 12.63 2.58 -7.05
C GLU A 337 13.60 2.47 -8.25
N LEU A 338 13.83 1.26 -8.77
CA LEU A 338 14.66 1.08 -9.97
C LEU A 338 14.11 1.83 -11.20
N LEU A 339 12.80 1.80 -11.38
CA LEU A 339 12.12 2.54 -12.46
C LEU A 339 12.25 4.05 -12.28
N LYS A 340 12.10 4.56 -11.05
CA LYS A 340 12.28 6.00 -10.75
C LYS A 340 13.71 6.44 -11.00
N GLU A 341 14.71 5.66 -10.59
CA GLU A 341 16.12 5.94 -10.89
C GLU A 341 16.40 5.92 -12.40
N ALA A 342 15.74 5.03 -13.16
CA ALA A 342 15.87 4.99 -14.61
C ALA A 342 15.21 6.21 -15.28
N ILE A 343 14.06 6.65 -14.77
CA ILE A 343 13.38 7.88 -15.21
C ILE A 343 14.26 9.12 -14.96
N ASP A 344 14.91 9.21 -13.80
CA ASP A 344 15.77 10.36 -13.47
C ASP A 344 16.97 10.49 -14.42
N LYS A 345 17.42 9.37 -15.01
CA LYS A 345 18.52 9.30 -16.00
C LYS A 345 18.09 9.63 -17.43
N LEU A 346 16.81 9.86 -17.71
CA LEU A 346 16.36 10.25 -19.05
C LEU A 346 16.93 11.61 -19.43
N GLU A 347 17.42 11.75 -20.66
CA GLU A 347 17.99 12.99 -21.17
C GLU A 347 17.37 13.33 -22.53
N ALA A 348 17.05 14.60 -22.73
CA ALA A 348 16.45 15.11 -23.96
C ALA A 348 17.51 15.26 -25.07
N ILE A 349 17.56 14.34 -26.04
CA ILE A 349 18.59 14.35 -27.09
C ILE A 349 18.05 13.89 -28.45
N GLY A 350 18.17 14.76 -29.46
CA GLY A 350 17.99 14.39 -30.85
C GLY A 350 16.55 14.51 -31.37
N LYS A 351 16.16 13.67 -32.33
CA LYS A 351 14.88 13.77 -33.07
C LYS A 351 13.78 12.87 -32.46
N THR A 352 12.70 12.62 -33.21
CA THR A 352 11.48 11.96 -32.70
C THR A 352 11.09 10.76 -33.60
N ASN A 353 11.48 9.54 -33.21
CA ASN A 353 11.20 8.30 -33.95
C ASN A 353 10.06 7.49 -33.31
N ILE A 354 8.82 7.87 -33.63
CA ILE A 354 7.61 7.27 -33.08
C ILE A 354 7.38 5.84 -33.60
N TYR A 355 7.80 5.54 -34.83
CA TYR A 355 7.62 4.21 -35.43
C TYR A 355 8.39 3.13 -34.65
N ASP A 356 9.67 3.38 -34.36
CA ASP A 356 10.50 2.45 -33.59
C ASP A 356 10.01 2.34 -32.14
N ALA A 357 9.54 3.44 -31.54
CA ALA A 357 8.99 3.46 -30.19
C ALA A 357 7.79 2.51 -30.05
N PHE A 358 6.83 2.57 -30.98
CA PHE A 358 5.69 1.65 -30.97
C PHE A 358 6.10 0.23 -31.32
N THR A 359 7.07 0.03 -32.21
CA THR A 359 7.60 -1.32 -32.51
C THR A 359 8.14 -1.97 -31.23
N GLN A 360 9.00 -1.27 -30.48
CA GLN A 360 9.53 -1.76 -29.21
C GLN A 360 8.44 -1.96 -28.15
N THR A 361 7.47 -1.05 -28.08
CA THR A 361 6.33 -1.16 -27.15
C THR A 361 5.58 -2.48 -27.35
N PHE A 362 5.25 -2.82 -28.59
CA PHE A 362 4.54 -4.06 -28.89
C PHE A 362 5.45 -5.29 -28.79
N ASP A 363 6.75 -5.17 -29.05
CA ASP A 363 7.70 -6.27 -28.85
C ASP A 363 7.83 -6.62 -27.36
N VAL A 364 7.94 -5.64 -26.47
CA VAL A 364 7.93 -5.84 -25.00
C VAL A 364 6.63 -6.49 -24.54
N LEU A 365 5.49 -5.99 -25.02
CA LEU A 365 4.18 -6.53 -24.65
C LEU A 365 4.00 -7.99 -25.12
N GLU A 366 4.38 -8.28 -26.37
CA GLU A 366 4.29 -9.63 -26.94
C GLU A 366 5.27 -10.60 -26.28
N GLN A 367 6.49 -10.16 -25.95
CA GLN A 367 7.48 -10.96 -25.21
C GLN A 367 6.93 -11.32 -23.82
N THR A 368 6.45 -10.32 -23.09
CA THR A 368 5.87 -10.51 -21.74
C THR A 368 4.66 -11.44 -21.77
N ALA A 369 3.84 -11.36 -22.82
CA ALA A 369 2.70 -12.24 -23.01
C ALA A 369 3.13 -13.69 -23.36
N GLN A 370 4.13 -13.85 -24.21
CA GLN A 370 4.68 -15.17 -24.59
C GLN A 370 5.31 -15.89 -23.41
N ASP A 371 5.97 -15.16 -22.53
CA ASP A 371 6.59 -15.72 -21.32
C ASP A 371 5.58 -15.93 -20.18
N GLU A 372 4.29 -15.62 -20.38
CA GLU A 372 3.20 -15.71 -19.39
C GLU A 372 3.41 -14.80 -18.15
N PHE A 373 4.10 -13.67 -18.31
CA PHE A 373 4.35 -12.70 -17.22
C PHE A 373 3.38 -11.53 -17.19
N THR A 374 2.45 -11.40 -18.15
CA THR A 374 1.44 -10.32 -18.14
C THR A 374 0.38 -10.52 -17.08
N VAL A 375 -0.18 -9.43 -16.56
CA VAL A 375 -1.46 -9.46 -15.86
C VAL A 375 -2.54 -9.87 -16.86
N ASN A 376 -3.38 -10.84 -16.52
CA ASN A 376 -4.51 -11.25 -17.35
C ASN A 376 -5.68 -10.24 -17.26
N CYS A 377 -5.39 -8.98 -17.55
CA CYS A 377 -6.36 -7.88 -17.57
C CYS A 377 -6.01 -6.82 -18.62
N ASN A 378 -6.65 -5.65 -18.51
CA ASN A 378 -6.54 -4.55 -19.45
C ASN A 378 -5.09 -4.05 -19.53
N THR A 379 -4.67 -3.67 -20.73
CA THR A 379 -3.36 -3.08 -20.98
C THR A 379 -3.52 -1.62 -21.36
N ALA A 380 -2.78 -0.73 -20.71
CA ALA A 380 -2.72 0.69 -21.02
C ALA A 380 -1.34 1.03 -21.63
N ILE A 381 -1.35 1.61 -22.83
CA ILE A 381 -0.16 2.21 -23.44
C ILE A 381 -0.31 3.72 -23.28
N LEU A 382 0.57 4.35 -22.51
CA LEU A 382 0.57 5.79 -22.24
C LEU A 382 1.63 6.45 -23.13
N PHE A 383 1.22 7.07 -24.23
CA PHE A 383 2.10 7.71 -25.19
C PHE A 383 2.08 9.23 -24.99
N LEU A 384 3.22 9.83 -24.62
CA LEU A 384 3.35 11.28 -24.45
C LEU A 384 4.39 11.85 -25.41
N THR A 385 4.03 12.92 -26.12
CA THR A 385 4.94 13.66 -27.02
C THR A 385 4.66 15.16 -27.02
N ASP A 386 5.69 15.98 -27.20
CA ASP A 386 5.58 17.42 -27.45
C ASP A 386 5.98 17.82 -28.89
N GLY A 387 6.30 16.81 -29.70
CA GLY A 387 6.95 16.97 -30.99
C GLY A 387 6.18 16.35 -32.15
N GLU A 388 6.56 16.77 -33.34
CA GLU A 388 6.04 16.20 -34.58
C GLU A 388 6.82 14.95 -34.99
N LEU A 389 6.18 14.07 -35.75
CA LEU A 389 6.83 12.91 -36.34
C LEU A 389 7.98 13.35 -37.27
N ASP A 390 9.17 12.80 -37.06
CA ASP A 390 10.23 12.94 -38.05
C ASP A 390 9.91 12.08 -39.29
N ALA A 391 9.37 12.74 -40.32
CA ALA A 391 8.98 12.12 -41.58
C ALA A 391 10.15 11.51 -42.38
N THR A 392 11.40 11.61 -41.91
CA THR A 392 12.55 10.98 -42.57
C THR A 392 12.58 9.46 -42.44
N ASN A 393 11.99 8.90 -41.38
CA ASN A 393 12.04 7.46 -41.10
C ASN A 393 10.71 6.73 -41.39
N ALA A 394 9.57 7.37 -41.14
CA ALA A 394 8.24 6.80 -41.36
C ALA A 394 7.22 7.91 -41.63
N THR A 395 6.17 7.59 -42.40
CA THR A 395 5.04 8.50 -42.58
C THR A 395 3.99 8.30 -41.49
N THR A 396 3.11 9.29 -41.29
CA THR A 396 1.94 9.17 -40.41
C THR A 396 1.11 7.92 -40.71
N THR A 397 0.96 7.58 -42.00
CA THR A 397 0.21 6.38 -42.42
C THR A 397 0.89 5.09 -41.98
N ASP A 398 2.22 5.03 -42.01
CA ASP A 398 2.99 3.85 -41.59
C ASP A 398 2.84 3.62 -40.08
N VAL A 399 2.92 4.69 -39.28
CA VAL A 399 2.75 4.60 -37.82
C VAL A 399 1.32 4.19 -37.46
N LEU A 400 0.30 4.78 -38.09
CA LEU A 400 -1.11 4.41 -37.86
C LEU A 400 -1.37 2.94 -38.24
N ALA A 401 -0.79 2.47 -39.35
CA ALA A 401 -0.91 1.07 -39.76
C ALA A 401 -0.26 0.11 -38.75
N LEU A 402 0.96 0.42 -38.31
CA LEU A 402 1.69 -0.35 -37.29
C LEU A 402 0.89 -0.45 -36.00
N VAL A 403 0.47 0.68 -35.44
CA VAL A 403 -0.23 0.73 -34.15
C VAL A 403 -1.55 -0.03 -34.22
N ARG A 404 -2.34 0.18 -35.28
CA ARG A 404 -3.61 -0.54 -35.47
C ARG A 404 -3.40 -2.06 -35.57
N GLU A 405 -2.45 -2.51 -36.40
CA GLU A 405 -2.18 -3.93 -36.61
C GLU A 405 -1.68 -4.61 -35.32
N ARG A 406 -0.67 -4.03 -34.69
CA ARG A 406 -0.05 -4.61 -33.49
C ARG A 406 -0.98 -4.54 -32.28
N THR A 407 -1.85 -3.52 -32.17
CA THR A 407 -2.90 -3.48 -31.13
C THR A 407 -3.89 -4.63 -31.29
N LEU A 408 -4.36 -4.89 -32.52
CA LEU A 408 -5.28 -6.00 -32.79
C LEU A 408 -4.63 -7.36 -32.49
N ARG A 409 -3.35 -7.52 -32.87
CA ARG A 409 -2.57 -8.73 -32.55
C ARG A 409 -2.38 -8.91 -31.04
N ALA A 410 -1.98 -7.86 -30.33
CA ALA A 410 -1.80 -7.91 -28.87
C ALA A 410 -3.11 -8.26 -28.16
N ARG A 411 -4.24 -7.71 -28.59
CA ARG A 411 -5.58 -8.09 -28.09
C ARG A 411 -5.88 -9.57 -28.28
N GLN A 412 -5.51 -10.14 -29.43
CA GLN A 412 -5.71 -11.58 -29.69
C GLN A 412 -4.83 -12.46 -28.80
N VAL A 413 -3.57 -12.08 -28.58
CA VAL A 413 -2.62 -12.81 -27.74
C VAL A 413 -3.02 -12.73 -26.26
N LEU A 414 -3.34 -11.53 -25.78
CA LEU A 414 -3.71 -11.29 -24.39
C LEU A 414 -5.13 -11.73 -24.06
N THR A 415 -5.99 -11.88 -25.07
CA THR A 415 -7.45 -12.07 -24.93
C THR A 415 -8.13 -10.96 -24.12
N LYS A 416 -7.50 -9.79 -24.04
CA LYS A 416 -7.92 -8.62 -23.26
C LYS A 416 -7.74 -7.33 -24.07
N PRO A 417 -8.51 -6.27 -23.78
CA PRO A 417 -8.35 -4.96 -24.41
C PRO A 417 -6.94 -4.38 -24.21
N VAL A 418 -6.42 -3.77 -25.28
CA VAL A 418 -5.22 -2.93 -25.26
C VAL A 418 -5.68 -1.52 -25.61
N VAL A 419 -5.54 -0.60 -24.66
CA VAL A 419 -6.02 0.77 -24.76
C VAL A 419 -4.84 1.70 -24.95
N LEU A 420 -4.90 2.53 -25.99
CA LEU A 420 -3.89 3.53 -26.29
C LEU A 420 -4.35 4.90 -25.76
N PHE A 421 -3.64 5.43 -24.78
CA PHE A 421 -3.81 6.78 -24.28
C PHE A 421 -2.71 7.66 -24.87
N THR A 422 -3.08 8.66 -25.66
CA THR A 422 -2.14 9.60 -26.26
C THR A 422 -2.25 10.97 -25.59
N PHE A 423 -1.12 11.56 -25.28
CA PHE A 423 -0.98 12.87 -24.66
C PHE A 423 -0.09 13.73 -25.55
N SER A 424 -0.59 14.90 -25.92
CA SER A 424 0.20 15.84 -26.72
C SER A 424 0.30 17.20 -26.05
N VAL A 425 1.55 17.65 -25.89
CA VAL A 425 1.90 18.86 -25.14
C VAL A 425 2.36 19.94 -26.11
N SER A 426 1.49 20.91 -26.41
CA SER A 426 1.86 22.02 -27.29
C SER A 426 0.79 23.12 -27.31
N GLU A 427 1.19 24.33 -27.69
CA GLU A 427 0.26 25.35 -28.18
C GLU A 427 -0.02 25.19 -29.70
N SER A 428 0.83 24.42 -30.42
CA SER A 428 0.69 24.23 -31.87
C SER A 428 -0.28 23.12 -32.21
N GLN A 429 -1.32 23.43 -32.98
CA GLN A 429 -2.31 22.45 -33.43
C GLN A 429 -1.70 21.29 -34.25
N GLN A 430 -0.56 21.52 -34.92
CA GLN A 430 0.09 20.50 -35.76
C GLN A 430 0.61 19.32 -34.93
N VAL A 431 1.09 19.57 -33.71
CA VAL A 431 1.59 18.54 -32.79
C VAL A 431 0.46 17.62 -32.32
N HIS A 432 -0.77 18.14 -32.23
CA HIS A 432 -1.92 17.38 -31.77
C HIS A 432 -2.50 16.41 -32.81
N GLU A 433 -2.25 16.62 -34.10
CA GLU A 433 -2.89 15.87 -35.18
C GLU A 433 -2.60 14.37 -35.16
N LEU A 434 -1.33 13.99 -35.03
CA LEU A 434 -0.93 12.58 -35.05
C LEU A 434 -1.38 11.83 -33.79
N PRO A 435 -1.14 12.33 -32.56
CA PRO A 435 -1.62 11.71 -31.32
C PRO A 435 -3.14 11.49 -31.30
N SER A 436 -3.92 12.47 -31.77
CA SER A 436 -5.38 12.34 -31.92
C SER A 436 -5.76 11.21 -32.90
N LYS A 437 -5.17 11.20 -34.11
CA LYS A 437 -5.38 10.15 -35.11
C LYS A 437 -4.97 8.77 -34.60
N LEU A 438 -3.91 8.67 -33.80
CA LEU A 438 -3.43 7.43 -33.20
C LEU A 438 -4.45 6.86 -32.21
N ALA A 439 -4.97 7.68 -31.29
CA ALA A 439 -6.02 7.26 -30.37
C ALA A 439 -7.23 6.72 -31.14
N CYS A 440 -7.74 7.48 -32.12
CA CYS A 440 -8.88 7.09 -32.94
C CYS A 440 -8.64 5.88 -33.86
N SER A 441 -7.38 5.53 -34.14
CA SER A 441 -7.05 4.35 -34.93
C SER A 441 -7.24 3.04 -34.15
N THR A 442 -7.40 3.13 -32.82
CA THR A 442 -7.63 2.01 -31.92
C THR A 442 -9.05 2.05 -31.34
N GLU A 443 -9.60 0.88 -31.01
CA GLU A 443 -11.01 0.73 -30.60
C GLU A 443 -11.37 1.58 -29.38
N TYR A 444 -10.56 1.51 -28.32
CA TYR A 444 -10.79 2.23 -27.08
C TYR A 444 -9.85 3.41 -26.87
N GLY A 445 -9.08 3.85 -27.87
CA GLY A 445 -8.05 4.86 -27.65
C GLY A 445 -8.60 6.21 -27.23
N LEU A 446 -7.87 6.90 -26.36
CA LEU A 446 -8.19 8.25 -25.87
C LEU A 446 -7.04 9.18 -26.16
N TRP A 447 -7.38 10.42 -26.52
CA TRP A 447 -6.41 11.48 -26.71
C TRP A 447 -6.71 12.61 -25.72
N SER A 448 -5.66 13.12 -25.08
CA SER A 448 -5.70 14.29 -24.21
C SER A 448 -4.80 15.39 -24.75
N LYS A 449 -5.37 16.58 -24.91
CA LYS A 449 -4.68 17.81 -25.28
C LYS A 449 -4.15 18.48 -24.03
N VAL A 450 -2.85 18.76 -23.98
CA VAL A 450 -2.19 19.42 -22.86
C VAL A 450 -1.65 20.75 -23.37
N THR A 451 -2.20 21.85 -22.86
CA THR A 451 -1.86 23.20 -23.33
C THR A 451 -0.91 23.93 -22.39
N SER A 452 -0.83 23.50 -21.13
CA SER A 452 0.13 24.00 -20.15
C SER A 452 1.08 22.89 -19.74
N ASP A 453 2.36 23.22 -19.56
CA ASP A 453 3.35 22.27 -19.07
C ASP A 453 2.95 21.74 -17.66
N GLU A 454 2.30 22.55 -16.83
CA GLU A 454 1.87 22.18 -15.47
C GLU A 454 0.82 21.05 -15.46
N GLU A 455 0.04 20.90 -16.53
CA GLU A 455 -0.99 19.87 -16.68
C GLU A 455 -0.43 18.49 -17.03
N ILE A 456 0.84 18.39 -17.43
CA ILE A 456 1.50 17.14 -17.81
C ILE A 456 1.40 16.10 -16.68
N VAL A 457 1.61 16.53 -15.45
CA VAL A 457 1.64 15.67 -14.25
C VAL A 457 0.28 15.02 -14.01
N ASN A 458 -0.80 15.77 -14.16
CA ASN A 458 -2.16 15.28 -13.95
C ASN A 458 -2.67 14.45 -15.14
N SER A 459 -2.30 14.86 -16.35
CA SER A 459 -2.78 14.22 -17.59
C SER A 459 -2.41 12.74 -17.66
N LEU A 460 -1.14 12.39 -17.38
CA LEU A 460 -0.66 11.00 -17.43
C LEU A 460 -1.34 10.07 -16.42
N SER A 461 -1.91 10.60 -15.34
CA SER A 461 -2.62 9.80 -14.34
C SER A 461 -4.08 9.53 -14.68
N SER A 462 -4.68 10.28 -15.61
CA SER A 462 -6.13 10.25 -15.90
C SER A 462 -6.66 8.97 -16.55
N TYR A 463 -5.79 8.03 -16.93
CA TYR A 463 -6.19 6.78 -17.60
C TYR A 463 -7.12 5.90 -16.74
N TYR A 464 -7.08 6.05 -15.40
CA TYR A 464 -7.98 5.30 -14.51
C TYR A 464 -9.45 5.60 -14.80
N ARG A 465 -9.78 6.78 -15.34
CA ARG A 465 -11.17 7.21 -15.61
C ARG A 465 -11.91 6.22 -16.51
N LEU A 466 -11.24 5.72 -17.56
CA LEU A 466 -11.82 4.71 -18.44
C LEU A 466 -12.04 3.37 -17.73
N PHE A 467 -11.05 2.94 -16.94
CA PHE A 467 -11.10 1.65 -16.26
C PHE A 467 -12.11 1.63 -15.11
N ALA A 468 -12.41 2.78 -14.50
CA ALA A 468 -13.40 2.90 -13.43
C ALA A 468 -14.84 2.62 -13.90
N LEU A 469 -15.20 2.99 -15.14
CA LEU A 469 -16.61 2.98 -15.61
C LEU A 469 -17.34 1.64 -15.46
N ARG A 470 -16.63 0.52 -15.59
CA ARG A 470 -17.20 -0.83 -15.50
C ARG A 470 -16.62 -1.63 -14.33
N LEU A 471 -15.80 -0.99 -13.49
CA LEU A 471 -15.14 -1.67 -12.40
C LEU A 471 -16.11 -1.98 -11.27
N GLY A 472 -17.12 -1.15 -11.01
CA GLY A 472 -18.09 -1.34 -9.91
C GLY A 472 -19.27 -2.27 -10.21
N GLU A 473 -19.20 -3.04 -11.28
CA GLU A 473 -20.28 -3.93 -11.75
C GLU A 473 -19.96 -5.41 -11.51
N ASP A 474 -20.99 -6.27 -11.64
CA ASP A 474 -20.88 -7.72 -11.57
C ASP A 474 -20.14 -8.22 -10.32
N GLN A 475 -19.04 -8.95 -10.51
CA GLN A 475 -18.25 -9.58 -9.44
C GLN A 475 -17.47 -8.58 -8.58
N ASN A 476 -17.43 -7.32 -9.00
CA ASN A 476 -16.72 -6.26 -8.30
C ASN A 476 -17.67 -5.31 -7.54
N GLU A 477 -18.98 -5.59 -7.51
CA GLU A 477 -19.95 -4.76 -6.78
C GLU A 477 -19.59 -4.61 -5.29
N GLU A 478 -19.01 -5.66 -4.68
CA GLU A 478 -18.57 -5.68 -3.28
C GLU A 478 -17.04 -5.82 -3.12
N PHE A 479 -16.28 -5.41 -4.13
CA PHE A 479 -14.82 -5.44 -4.12
C PHE A 479 -14.23 -4.37 -3.19
N ALA A 480 -13.18 -4.73 -2.46
CA ALA A 480 -12.33 -3.80 -1.71
C ALA A 480 -10.86 -4.01 -2.11
N ALA A 481 -10.15 -2.91 -2.37
CA ALA A 481 -8.75 -2.90 -2.73
C ALA A 481 -7.87 -2.61 -1.52
N TRP A 482 -6.97 -3.53 -1.21
CA TRP A 482 -5.83 -3.28 -0.32
C TRP A 482 -4.59 -2.90 -1.13
N VAL A 483 -3.78 -2.02 -0.57
CA VAL A 483 -2.48 -1.62 -1.14
C VAL A 483 -1.34 -2.08 -0.25
N GLU A 484 -0.16 -2.30 -0.83
CA GLU A 484 1.03 -2.60 -0.05
C GLU A 484 1.37 -1.47 0.95
N PRO A 485 2.07 -1.78 2.06
CA PRO A 485 2.41 -0.77 3.04
C PRO A 485 3.20 0.40 2.46
N TYR A 486 2.77 1.61 2.77
CA TYR A 486 3.36 2.85 2.29
C TYR A 486 3.34 3.91 3.40
N ALA A 487 4.17 4.95 3.23
CA ALA A 487 4.16 6.08 4.15
C ALA A 487 2.93 6.95 3.85
N PHE A 488 2.05 7.12 4.84
CA PHE A 488 0.88 7.97 4.69
C PHE A 488 1.31 9.42 4.46
N ALA A 489 0.72 10.06 3.44
CA ALA A 489 0.92 11.49 3.17
C ALA A 489 0.41 12.41 4.30
N THR A 490 -0.26 11.84 5.32
CA THR A 490 -0.86 12.55 6.44
C THR A 490 -0.05 12.42 7.74
N GLY A 491 1.23 12.02 7.67
CA GLY A 491 2.15 12.18 8.80
C GLY A 491 3.27 11.14 8.95
N ASP A 492 3.97 10.75 7.87
CA ASP A 492 5.15 9.87 7.88
C ASP A 492 4.98 8.54 8.64
N VAL A 493 3.74 8.09 8.84
CA VAL A 493 3.42 6.81 9.46
C VAL A 493 3.36 5.74 8.39
N LEU A 494 4.06 4.63 8.59
CA LEU A 494 3.91 3.45 7.74
C LEU A 494 2.58 2.76 8.04
N GLY A 495 1.77 2.58 7.00
CA GLY A 495 0.49 1.91 7.13
C GLY A 495 -0.01 1.34 5.82
N THR A 496 -1.24 0.87 5.83
CA THR A 496 -1.95 0.35 4.67
C THR A 496 -3.36 0.91 4.63
N THR A 497 -3.92 0.94 3.44
CA THR A 497 -5.27 1.45 3.18
C THR A 497 -6.11 0.33 2.56
N VAL A 498 -7.34 0.19 3.05
CA VAL A 498 -8.40 -0.52 2.34
C VAL A 498 -9.35 0.50 1.71
N SER A 499 -9.79 0.23 0.49
CA SER A 499 -10.52 1.22 -0.31
C SER A 499 -11.59 0.59 -1.20
N VAL A 500 -12.68 1.31 -1.43
CA VAL A 500 -13.78 0.89 -2.32
C VAL A 500 -14.12 2.02 -3.29
N PRO A 501 -14.41 1.69 -4.56
CA PRO A 501 -14.92 2.68 -5.50
C PRO A 501 -16.37 3.04 -5.16
N VAL A 502 -16.72 4.32 -5.34
CA VAL A 502 -18.05 4.87 -5.06
C VAL A 502 -18.69 5.28 -6.39
N TYR A 503 -19.94 4.86 -6.62
CA TYR A 503 -20.65 5.14 -7.86
C TYR A 503 -22.04 5.75 -7.66
N ASP A 504 -22.47 6.56 -8.62
CA ASP A 504 -23.88 6.78 -8.87
C ASP A 504 -24.41 5.64 -9.76
N ARG A 505 -25.04 4.67 -9.11
CA ARG A 505 -25.65 3.48 -9.73
C ARG A 505 -27.01 3.75 -10.38
N THR A 506 -27.51 5.00 -10.34
CA THR A 506 -28.72 5.39 -11.08
C THR A 506 -28.43 5.63 -12.56
N LYS A 507 -27.15 5.78 -12.92
CA LYS A 507 -26.66 6.01 -14.29
C LYS A 507 -26.22 4.69 -14.93
N ASN A 508 -26.21 4.64 -16.26
CA ASN A 508 -25.76 3.48 -17.03
C ASN A 508 -24.82 3.90 -18.18
N PRO A 509 -23.52 3.54 -18.15
CA PRO A 509 -22.84 2.80 -17.08
C PRO A 509 -22.83 3.57 -15.74
N ASN A 510 -22.52 2.88 -14.65
CA ASN A 510 -22.40 3.51 -13.33
C ASN A 510 -21.42 4.69 -13.40
N LEU A 511 -21.84 5.86 -12.90
CA LEU A 511 -20.99 7.05 -12.90
C LEU A 511 -20.03 6.99 -11.70
N PHE A 512 -18.73 7.05 -11.94
CA PHE A 512 -17.71 6.99 -10.90
C PHE A 512 -17.57 8.33 -10.16
N LEU A 513 -17.81 8.32 -8.84
CA LEU A 513 -17.79 9.52 -7.99
C LEU A 513 -16.46 9.71 -7.26
N GLY A 514 -15.73 8.62 -7.02
CA GLY A 514 -14.49 8.65 -6.26
C GLY A 514 -14.21 7.36 -5.51
N VAL A 515 -13.37 7.45 -4.48
CA VAL A 515 -12.93 6.30 -3.68
C VAL A 515 -13.08 6.62 -2.19
N ALA A 516 -13.75 5.73 -1.47
CA ALA A 516 -13.83 5.74 -0.02
C ALA A 516 -12.78 4.82 0.57
N ALA A 517 -12.15 5.20 1.67
CA ALA A 517 -11.00 4.47 2.20
C ALA A 517 -10.83 4.63 3.71
N VAL A 518 -10.16 3.63 4.29
CA VAL A 518 -9.84 3.54 5.72
C VAL A 518 -8.37 3.17 5.89
N ASP A 519 -7.67 3.93 6.72
CA ASP A 519 -6.25 3.73 7.06
C ASP A 519 -6.07 2.95 8.36
N ILE A 520 -5.11 2.03 8.34
CA ILE A 520 -4.56 1.40 9.55
C ILE A 520 -3.03 1.41 9.49
N SER A 521 -2.38 1.86 10.58
CA SER A 521 -0.92 1.82 10.67
C SER A 521 -0.42 0.40 10.88
N ILE A 522 0.81 0.11 10.44
CA ILE A 522 1.40 -1.21 10.69
C ILE A 522 1.64 -1.41 12.19
N THR A 523 1.92 -0.35 12.95
CA THR A 523 2.08 -0.42 14.41
C THR A 523 0.78 -0.76 15.14
N ALA A 524 -0.35 -0.21 14.68
CA ALA A 524 -1.67 -0.61 15.18
C ALA A 524 -1.90 -2.09 14.86
N LEU A 525 -1.65 -2.50 13.62
CA LEU A 525 -1.78 -3.91 13.23
C LEU A 525 -0.93 -4.85 14.10
N ASP A 526 0.34 -4.50 14.35
CA ASP A 526 1.22 -5.25 15.25
C ASP A 526 0.63 -5.40 16.65
N SER A 527 0.09 -4.31 17.20
CA SER A 527 -0.54 -4.28 18.52
C SER A 527 -1.75 -5.21 18.60
N ALA A 528 -2.63 -5.19 17.59
CA ALA A 528 -3.78 -6.11 17.52
C ALA A 528 -3.37 -7.59 17.47
N LEU A 529 -2.24 -7.87 16.82
CA LEU A 529 -1.70 -9.22 16.65
C LEU A 529 -0.79 -9.66 17.82
N GLY A 530 -0.50 -8.76 18.76
CA GLY A 530 0.43 -9.02 19.87
C GLY A 530 1.88 -9.20 19.40
N ILE A 531 2.24 -8.57 18.27
CA ILE A 531 3.58 -8.59 17.70
C ILE A 531 4.39 -7.43 18.30
N THR A 532 5.62 -7.71 18.71
CA THR A 532 6.54 -6.67 19.18
C THR A 532 7.40 -6.20 18.01
N ALA A 533 7.20 -4.96 17.58
CA ALA A 533 8.05 -4.37 16.55
C ALA A 533 9.49 -4.22 17.08
N THR A 534 10.48 -4.58 16.27
CA THR A 534 11.90 -4.45 16.62
C THR A 534 12.41 -3.01 16.50
N THR A 535 11.68 -2.17 15.74
CA THR A 535 12.01 -0.77 15.49
C THR A 535 10.74 0.07 15.68
N PRO A 536 10.73 1.05 16.61
CA PRO A 536 9.60 1.97 16.77
C PRO A 536 9.25 2.67 15.45
N GLY A 537 7.96 2.73 15.10
CA GLY A 537 7.45 3.48 13.94
C GLY A 537 7.57 2.83 12.55
N MET A 538 8.32 1.72 12.40
CA MET A 538 8.49 1.05 11.09
C MET A 538 7.65 -0.23 10.92
N GLY A 539 6.87 -0.63 11.93
CA GLY A 539 6.07 -1.85 11.90
C GLY A 539 6.90 -3.14 11.80
N SER A 540 6.30 -4.29 12.04
CA SER A 540 6.97 -5.59 11.93
C SER A 540 7.02 -6.10 10.49
N ALA A 541 8.10 -6.78 10.13
CA ALA A 541 8.22 -7.47 8.84
C ALA A 541 7.10 -8.51 8.64
N GLU A 542 6.62 -9.11 9.73
CA GLU A 542 5.53 -10.10 9.71
C GLU A 542 4.19 -9.46 9.29
N SER A 543 3.82 -8.33 9.89
CA SER A 543 2.60 -7.60 9.52
C SER A 543 2.67 -7.04 8.10
N ILE A 544 3.85 -6.54 7.69
CA ILE A 544 4.09 -6.09 6.31
C ILE A 544 3.83 -7.23 5.31
N GLU A 545 4.39 -8.42 5.56
CA GLU A 545 4.21 -9.57 4.69
C GLU A 545 2.74 -10.02 4.62
N ARG A 546 2.04 -10.03 5.77
CA ARG A 546 0.62 -10.37 5.85
C ARG A 546 -0.24 -9.40 5.03
N VAL A 547 -0.01 -8.10 5.18
CA VAL A 547 -0.73 -7.06 4.40
C VAL A 547 -0.41 -7.19 2.91
N SER A 548 0.86 -7.37 2.53
CA SER A 548 1.22 -7.56 1.12
C SER A 548 0.54 -8.78 0.49
N ARG A 549 0.32 -9.85 1.27
CA ARG A 549 -0.44 -11.01 0.82
C ARG A 549 -1.91 -10.69 0.59
N VAL A 550 -2.52 -9.90 1.48
CA VAL A 550 -3.91 -9.42 1.32
C VAL A 550 -4.02 -8.55 0.08
N ALA A 551 -3.14 -7.54 -0.07
CA ALA A 551 -3.11 -6.67 -1.26
C ALA A 551 -3.03 -7.45 -2.58
N TYR A 552 -2.24 -8.53 -2.62
CA TYR A 552 -2.18 -9.40 -3.80
C TYR A 552 -3.45 -10.23 -4.03
N ALA A 553 -4.11 -10.68 -2.94
CA ALA A 553 -5.31 -11.52 -3.02
C ALA A 553 -6.60 -10.71 -3.28
N THR A 554 -6.65 -9.45 -2.85
CA THR A 554 -7.79 -8.54 -3.01
C THR A 554 -7.60 -7.67 -4.25
N ALA A 555 -7.25 -8.30 -5.36
CA ALA A 555 -7.21 -7.65 -6.67
C ALA A 555 -8.61 -7.70 -7.30
N ALA A 556 -9.04 -6.61 -7.93
CA ALA A 556 -10.34 -6.60 -8.61
C ALA A 556 -10.38 -7.66 -9.71
N ASN A 557 -11.55 -8.28 -9.92
CA ASN A 557 -11.75 -9.09 -11.11
C ASN A 557 -11.65 -8.18 -12.33
N CYS A 558 -10.97 -8.65 -13.37
CA CYS A 558 -10.75 -7.82 -14.55
C CYS A 558 -12.08 -7.42 -15.21
N PRO A 559 -12.45 -6.13 -15.24
CA PRO A 559 -13.73 -5.72 -15.81
C PRO A 559 -13.72 -5.89 -17.33
N VAL A 560 -14.87 -6.27 -17.88
CA VAL A 560 -15.05 -6.29 -19.33
C VAL A 560 -15.30 -4.85 -19.78
N LEU A 561 -14.34 -4.31 -20.52
CA LEU A 561 -14.46 -2.99 -21.14
C LEU A 561 -15.34 -3.11 -22.40
N ASP A 562 -16.65 -3.23 -22.22
CA ASP A 562 -17.63 -3.20 -23.31
C ASP A 562 -18.42 -1.89 -23.24
N LEU A 563 -17.89 -0.86 -23.90
CA LEU A 563 -18.52 0.46 -23.98
C LEU A 563 -19.16 0.62 -25.36
N GLY A 564 -20.43 1.00 -25.39
CA GLY A 564 -21.07 1.42 -26.63
C GLY A 564 -20.37 2.63 -27.25
N LEU A 565 -20.54 2.83 -28.56
CA LEU A 565 -19.86 3.89 -29.32
C LEU A 565 -19.95 5.26 -28.64
N CYS A 566 -21.18 5.72 -28.34
CA CYS A 566 -21.37 7.05 -27.76
C CYS A 566 -20.98 7.14 -26.28
N ALA A 567 -20.98 6.02 -25.55
CA ALA A 567 -20.41 5.98 -24.21
C ALA A 567 -18.91 6.26 -24.24
N LEU A 568 -18.18 5.61 -25.16
CA LEU A 568 -16.75 5.86 -25.35
C LEU A 568 -16.47 7.29 -25.83
N GLU A 569 -17.25 7.81 -26.78
CA GLU A 569 -17.13 9.20 -27.22
C GLU A 569 -17.40 10.20 -26.09
N SER A 570 -18.28 9.86 -25.13
CA SER A 570 -18.50 10.69 -23.94
C SER A 570 -17.23 10.81 -23.09
N VAL A 571 -16.51 9.70 -22.89
CA VAL A 571 -15.23 9.70 -22.15
C VAL A 571 -14.16 10.50 -22.90
N ARG A 572 -14.09 10.36 -24.23
CA ARG A 572 -13.15 11.13 -25.07
C ARG A 572 -13.36 12.64 -24.92
N ARG A 573 -14.63 13.06 -24.86
CA ARG A 573 -15.03 14.48 -24.75
C ARG A 573 -14.67 15.13 -23.41
N GLN A 574 -14.46 14.35 -22.35
CA GLN A 574 -14.29 14.84 -20.98
C GLN A 574 -13.02 15.68 -20.76
N GLY A 575 -12.00 15.52 -21.60
CA GLY A 575 -10.73 16.22 -21.46
C GLY A 575 -10.75 17.67 -21.98
N LEU A 576 -9.63 18.38 -21.82
CA LEU A 576 -9.42 19.76 -22.31
C LEU A 576 -9.65 19.92 -23.82
N ALA A 577 -9.55 18.83 -24.57
CA ALA A 577 -9.82 18.81 -26.01
C ALA A 577 -11.31 18.96 -26.34
N GLY A 578 -12.22 18.67 -25.40
CA GLY A 578 -13.65 18.70 -25.64
C GLY A 578 -14.04 17.89 -26.89
N ASP A 579 -14.80 18.53 -27.78
CA ASP A 579 -15.25 17.93 -29.04
C ASP A 579 -14.09 17.59 -30.02
N GLU A 580 -12.89 18.19 -29.87
CA GLU A 580 -11.73 17.84 -30.71
C GLU A 580 -11.23 16.41 -30.47
N ALA A 581 -11.53 15.81 -29.31
CA ALA A 581 -11.14 14.44 -28.98
C ALA A 581 -12.08 13.37 -29.55
N LEU A 582 -13.21 13.76 -30.15
CA LEU A 582 -14.16 12.83 -30.74
C LEU A 582 -13.57 12.15 -31.97
N CYS A 583 -13.77 10.84 -32.06
CA CYS A 583 -13.32 10.04 -33.21
C CYS A 583 -14.42 9.84 -34.27
N THR A 584 -15.66 10.19 -33.93
CA THR A 584 -16.81 10.11 -34.84
C THR A 584 -17.84 11.19 -34.53
N ASN A 585 -18.61 11.56 -35.55
CA ASN A 585 -19.73 12.50 -35.44
C ASN A 585 -21.10 11.79 -35.42
N ASN A 586 -21.10 10.46 -35.20
CA ASN A 586 -22.30 9.64 -35.22
C ASN A 586 -23.15 9.74 -33.94
N CYS A 587 -22.67 10.44 -32.92
CA CYS A 587 -23.36 10.63 -31.65
C CYS A 587 -23.95 12.05 -31.61
N THR A 588 -25.24 12.14 -31.33
CA THR A 588 -25.92 13.40 -31.06
C THR A 588 -25.78 13.77 -29.58
N LEU A 589 -26.17 14.99 -29.21
CA LEU A 589 -26.11 15.44 -27.81
C LEU A 589 -26.92 14.56 -26.85
N GLU A 590 -27.97 13.89 -27.34
CA GLU A 590 -28.82 12.99 -26.56
C GLU A 590 -28.23 11.57 -26.46
N ASP A 591 -27.28 11.20 -27.32
CA ASP A 591 -26.66 9.87 -27.33
C ASP A 591 -25.46 9.76 -26.37
N PHE A 592 -24.90 10.88 -25.93
CA PHE A 592 -23.80 10.88 -24.97
C PHE A 592 -24.30 10.40 -23.61
N VAL A 593 -23.52 9.51 -23.00
CA VAL A 593 -23.76 9.07 -21.63
C VAL A 593 -23.14 10.06 -20.67
N GLN A 594 -23.71 10.13 -19.48
CA GLN A 594 -23.16 10.95 -18.43
C GLN A 594 -21.88 10.32 -17.89
N VAL A 595 -20.77 11.03 -18.07
CA VAL A 595 -19.43 10.65 -17.56
C VAL A 595 -18.93 11.61 -16.47
N GLU A 596 -19.73 12.62 -16.14
CA GLU A 596 -19.46 13.62 -15.10
C GLU A 596 -20.71 13.87 -14.27
N GLU A 597 -20.51 14.37 -13.05
CA GLU A 597 -21.59 14.74 -12.15
C GLU A 597 -22.39 15.92 -12.73
N GLU A 598 -23.72 15.74 -12.82
CA GLU A 598 -24.64 16.82 -13.18
C GLU A 598 -24.80 17.74 -11.98
N LEU A 599 -24.64 19.04 -12.22
CA LEU A 599 -24.87 20.05 -11.19
C LEU A 599 -26.33 20.06 -10.78
N CYS A 600 -26.58 20.15 -9.47
CA CYS A 600 -27.93 20.32 -8.96
C CYS A 600 -28.50 21.69 -9.39
N PRO A 601 -29.81 21.77 -9.69
CA PRO A 601 -30.47 23.00 -10.12
C PRO A 601 -30.79 23.91 -8.93
N PHE A 602 -29.76 24.40 -8.24
CA PHE A 602 -29.94 25.31 -7.10
C PHE A 602 -30.52 26.66 -7.54
N VAL A 603 -31.36 27.25 -6.67
CA VAL A 603 -31.94 28.58 -6.88
C VAL A 603 -30.97 29.69 -6.44
N THR A 604 -30.04 29.37 -5.52
CA THR A 604 -29.04 30.28 -4.98
C THR A 604 -27.71 30.20 -5.73
N ASP A 605 -26.93 31.27 -5.65
CA ASP A 605 -25.57 31.30 -6.17
C ASP A 605 -24.65 30.35 -5.38
N TYR A 606 -23.63 29.81 -6.05
CA TYR A 606 -22.63 28.98 -5.41
C TYR A 606 -21.80 29.81 -4.41
N PRO A 607 -21.46 29.27 -3.22
CA PRO A 607 -20.70 29.96 -2.22
C PRO A 607 -19.29 30.26 -2.72
N SER A 608 -18.81 31.45 -2.42
CA SER A 608 -17.42 31.88 -2.72
C SER A 608 -16.48 31.75 -1.52
N ASP A 609 -17.01 31.34 -0.36
CA ASP A 609 -16.29 31.19 0.90
C ASP A 609 -16.79 29.93 1.63
N LEU A 610 -16.14 28.80 1.39
CA LEU A 610 -16.47 27.51 1.99
C LEU A 610 -15.91 27.35 3.40
N TRP A 611 -14.85 28.10 3.74
CA TRP A 611 -14.05 27.85 4.94
C TRP A 611 -14.64 28.55 6.16
N VAL A 612 -14.92 27.79 7.23
CA VAL A 612 -15.46 28.31 8.51
C VAL A 612 -14.57 29.40 9.09
N SER A 613 -13.25 29.21 8.98
CA SER A 613 -12.23 30.07 9.56
C SER A 613 -10.96 30.02 8.74
N THR A 614 -10.26 31.15 8.70
CA THR A 614 -8.92 31.32 8.16
C THR A 614 -7.92 31.76 9.24
N ALA A 615 -8.25 31.59 10.51
CA ALA A 615 -7.44 32.08 11.63
C ALA A 615 -6.05 31.42 11.75
N ASN A 616 -5.88 30.22 11.18
CA ASN A 616 -4.59 29.54 11.10
C ASN A 616 -3.83 29.84 9.79
N ASP A 617 -4.34 30.75 8.94
CA ASP A 617 -3.64 31.12 7.72
C ASP A 617 -2.26 31.73 8.03
N GLY A 618 -1.23 31.19 7.38
CA GLY A 618 0.17 31.52 7.65
C GLY A 618 0.76 30.97 8.96
N VAL A 619 0.01 30.24 9.79
CA VAL A 619 0.53 29.59 11.01
C VAL A 619 1.32 28.33 10.63
N PRO A 620 2.58 28.19 11.09
CA PRO A 620 3.38 27.00 10.82
C PRO A 620 2.71 25.72 11.32
N PHE A 621 2.92 24.60 10.62
CA PHE A 621 2.29 23.30 10.94
C PHE A 621 2.39 22.94 12.43
N VAL A 622 3.58 23.01 13.02
CA VAL A 622 3.82 22.70 14.43
C VAL A 622 2.95 23.56 15.36
N GLY A 623 2.82 24.86 15.08
CA GLY A 623 2.06 25.79 15.92
C GLY A 623 0.55 25.61 15.88
N ARG A 624 0.04 24.78 14.95
CA ARG A 624 -1.38 24.42 14.87
C ARG A 624 -1.65 22.93 15.09
N ALA A 625 -0.65 22.08 14.93
CA ALA A 625 -0.77 20.62 15.06
C ALA A 625 -0.37 20.08 16.43
N CYS A 626 0.62 20.69 17.08
CA CYS A 626 1.25 20.10 18.26
C CYS A 626 0.58 20.56 19.55
N CYS A 627 0.39 19.60 20.46
CA CYS A 627 -0.32 19.80 21.71
C CYS A 627 0.25 18.93 22.82
N ILE A 628 -0.04 19.31 24.06
CA ILE A 628 0.24 18.49 25.25
C ILE A 628 -0.90 17.49 25.42
N ILE A 629 -0.58 16.22 25.63
CA ILE A 629 -1.59 15.16 25.79
C ILE A 629 -2.60 15.54 26.89
N GLY A 630 -3.89 15.41 26.57
CA GLY A 630 -5.00 15.79 27.45
C GLY A 630 -5.48 17.24 27.32
N GLU A 631 -4.75 18.09 26.59
CA GLU A 631 -5.20 19.43 26.23
C GLU A 631 -6.04 19.45 24.95
N ASN A 632 -6.68 20.59 24.69
CA ASN A 632 -7.60 20.82 23.59
C ASN A 632 -7.22 22.05 22.75
N ALA A 633 -5.94 22.41 22.75
CA ALA A 633 -5.42 23.53 21.98
C ALA A 633 -3.96 23.29 21.58
N PRO A 634 -3.46 23.98 20.54
CA PRO A 634 -2.05 23.94 20.22
C PRO A 634 -1.19 24.50 21.36
N SER A 635 0.02 23.97 21.54
CA SER A 635 0.96 24.39 22.57
C SER A 635 2.35 24.65 22.01
N ASP A 636 2.89 25.84 22.33
CA ASP A 636 4.27 26.22 22.01
C ASP A 636 5.31 25.46 22.86
N GLU A 637 4.87 24.76 23.92
CA GLU A 637 5.73 23.92 24.78
C GLU A 637 6.09 22.58 24.13
N CYS A 638 5.53 22.29 22.96
CA CYS A 638 5.80 21.12 22.14
C CYS A 638 6.68 21.46 20.93
N PRO A 639 7.99 21.78 21.13
CA PRO A 639 8.87 22.13 20.04
C PRO A 639 9.13 20.93 19.15
N ALA A 640 9.28 21.22 17.85
CA ALA A 640 9.80 20.28 16.87
C ALA A 640 11.10 19.67 17.37
N GLN A 641 11.11 18.35 17.62
CA GLN A 641 12.36 17.61 17.66
C GLN A 641 12.92 17.59 16.23
N LEU A 642 13.65 18.65 15.88
CA LEU A 642 14.56 18.67 14.74
C LEU A 642 15.66 17.64 15.00
N ASP A 643 15.37 16.37 14.71
CA ASP A 643 16.42 15.36 14.63
C ASP A 643 17.21 15.60 13.34
N THR A 644 18.20 16.49 13.44
CA THR A 644 19.15 16.83 12.38
C THR A 644 20.19 15.73 12.12
N SER A 645 19.97 14.50 12.61
CA SER A 645 20.94 13.40 12.47
C SER A 645 20.74 12.48 11.24
N ARG A 646 19.80 12.76 10.33
CA ARG A 646 19.61 11.96 9.10
C ARG A 646 19.82 12.75 7.80
N LEU A 647 20.97 13.39 7.68
CA LEU A 647 21.55 13.75 6.37
C LEU A 647 22.92 13.09 6.28
N GLY A 648 22.99 11.94 5.60
CA GLY A 648 24.26 11.31 5.28
C GLY A 648 24.20 9.80 5.07
N GLU A 649 24.46 9.42 3.83
CA GLU A 649 24.92 8.10 3.37
C GLU A 649 23.89 6.97 3.23
N GLY A 650 23.56 6.70 1.96
CA GLY A 650 23.09 5.41 1.52
C GLY A 650 24.08 4.33 1.95
N SER A 651 23.70 3.57 2.97
CA SER A 651 24.35 2.33 3.34
C SER A 651 23.47 1.19 2.83
N SER A 652 23.97 0.54 1.79
CA SER A 652 23.56 -0.78 1.35
C SER A 652 23.72 -1.79 2.49
N SER A 653 22.71 -1.90 3.36
CA SER A 653 22.71 -2.92 4.40
C SER A 653 22.12 -4.21 3.85
N ALA A 654 23.00 -5.10 3.43
CA ALA A 654 22.72 -6.51 3.28
C ALA A 654 21.97 -7.05 4.51
N PHE A 655 20.89 -7.79 4.27
CA PHE A 655 20.12 -8.51 5.28
C PHE A 655 21.04 -9.22 6.29
N PRO A 656 20.96 -8.92 7.60
CA PRO A 656 21.60 -9.76 8.59
C PRO A 656 20.73 -11.00 8.75
N ILE A 657 21.16 -12.10 8.14
CA ILE A 657 20.70 -13.47 8.40
C ILE A 657 20.87 -13.86 9.90
N GLY A 658 21.46 -12.98 10.73
CA GLY A 658 21.81 -13.21 12.13
C GLY A 658 20.66 -13.31 13.14
N ALA A 659 19.47 -12.76 12.90
CA ALA A 659 18.40 -12.77 13.93
C ALA A 659 17.66 -14.12 14.03
N ILE A 660 17.49 -14.81 12.89
CA ILE A 660 16.96 -16.19 12.86
C ILE A 660 18.05 -17.18 13.31
N VAL A 661 19.33 -16.86 13.03
CA VAL A 661 20.46 -17.63 13.56
C VAL A 661 20.61 -17.44 15.07
N GLY A 662 20.26 -16.30 15.67
CA GLY A 662 20.35 -16.09 17.13
C GLY A 662 19.38 -16.97 17.94
N ILE A 663 18.15 -17.15 17.45
CA ILE A 663 17.16 -18.04 18.08
C ILE A 663 17.52 -19.50 17.79
N VAL A 664 17.98 -19.83 16.58
CA VAL A 664 18.41 -21.19 16.24
C VAL A 664 19.70 -21.57 16.97
N VAL A 665 20.66 -20.65 17.13
CA VAL A 665 21.90 -20.85 17.90
C VAL A 665 21.63 -20.83 19.39
N GLY A 666 20.72 -20.01 19.90
CA GLY A 666 20.26 -20.07 21.29
C GLY A 666 19.60 -21.41 21.61
N VAL A 667 18.74 -21.91 20.72
CA VAL A 667 18.14 -23.24 20.82
C VAL A 667 19.19 -24.34 20.63
N LEU A 668 20.17 -24.19 19.75
CA LEU A 668 21.27 -25.16 19.57
C LEU A 668 22.30 -25.14 20.71
N ILE A 669 22.49 -24.02 21.40
CA ILE A 669 23.34 -23.91 22.60
C ILE A 669 22.60 -24.49 23.81
N VAL A 670 21.30 -24.26 23.94
CA VAL A 670 20.47 -24.91 24.96
C VAL A 670 20.39 -26.42 24.70
N LEU A 671 20.18 -26.84 23.44
CA LEU A 671 20.23 -28.25 23.05
C LEU A 671 21.64 -28.84 23.21
N GLY A 672 22.69 -28.08 22.91
CA GLY A 672 24.09 -28.48 23.05
C GLY A 672 24.52 -28.63 24.51
N GLY A 673 24.09 -27.71 25.39
CA GLY A 673 24.28 -27.78 26.83
C GLY A 673 23.49 -28.93 27.47
N VAL A 674 22.27 -29.19 26.99
CA VAL A 674 21.47 -30.36 27.39
C VAL A 674 22.11 -31.66 26.90
N VAL A 675 22.70 -31.68 25.70
CA VAL A 675 23.46 -32.82 25.16
C VAL A 675 24.75 -33.07 25.96
N TRP A 676 25.47 -32.02 26.35
CA TRP A 676 26.67 -32.13 27.20
C TRP A 676 26.31 -32.63 28.61
N TRP A 677 25.22 -32.14 29.20
CA TRP A 677 24.67 -32.66 30.45
C TRP A 677 24.16 -34.11 30.32
N CYS A 678 23.69 -34.50 29.13
CA CYS A 678 23.27 -35.86 28.85
C CYS A 678 24.44 -36.85 28.68
N LEU A 679 25.61 -36.38 28.23
CA LEU A 679 26.77 -37.19 27.84
C LEU A 679 27.93 -37.20 28.87
N SER A 680 27.85 -36.43 29.94
CA SER A 680 28.90 -36.41 30.97
C SER A 680 28.77 -37.65 31.89
N PRO A 681 29.83 -38.46 32.05
CA PRO A 681 29.82 -39.61 32.96
C PRO A 681 29.82 -39.15 34.42
N VAL A 682 29.09 -39.86 35.27
CA VAL A 682 29.05 -39.67 36.73
C VAL A 682 30.10 -40.60 37.33
N ASP A 683 31.10 -40.05 38.01
CA ASP A 683 32.01 -40.82 38.87
C ASP A 683 31.36 -41.00 40.24
N ASP A 684 31.12 -42.25 40.63
CA ASP A 684 30.74 -42.68 41.98
C ASP A 684 32.03 -42.93 42.79
N ASP A 685 32.15 -42.29 43.96
CA ASP A 685 32.67 -42.86 45.23
C ASP A 685 32.89 -41.75 46.28
N ASP A 686 32.03 -41.71 47.31
CA ASP A 686 32.38 -41.87 48.73
C ASP A 686 31.26 -41.39 49.67
N GLU A 687 30.82 -42.30 50.54
CA GLU A 687 29.76 -42.11 51.56
C GLU A 687 30.25 -41.34 52.81
N PRO A 688 29.33 -40.77 53.61
CA PRO A 688 29.61 -39.72 54.61
C PRO A 688 29.72 -40.23 56.06
N GLU A 689 30.46 -39.51 56.91
CA GLU A 689 30.38 -39.62 58.38
C GLU A 689 29.59 -38.46 59.04
N PRO A 690 28.96 -38.70 60.22
CA PRO A 690 27.80 -37.94 60.73
C PRO A 690 28.14 -36.77 61.71
N PRO A 691 27.15 -35.94 62.11
CA PRO A 691 27.36 -34.54 62.49
C PRO A 691 27.48 -34.32 64.02
N LYS A 692 28.14 -33.23 64.43
CA LYS A 692 28.00 -32.66 65.79
C LYS A 692 28.05 -31.12 65.85
N ILE A 693 26.88 -30.53 66.12
CA ILE A 693 26.53 -29.56 67.19
C ILE A 693 27.51 -28.38 67.46
N VAL A 694 27.18 -27.17 66.94
CA VAL A 694 26.78 -25.89 67.61
C VAL A 694 27.44 -25.52 68.98
N PRO A 695 27.61 -24.23 69.44
CA PRO A 695 27.39 -22.87 68.87
C PRO A 695 28.55 -21.85 69.10
N ALA A 696 28.29 -20.60 68.65
CA ALA A 696 28.39 -19.37 69.45
C ALA A 696 29.44 -18.31 69.06
N SER A 697 28.90 -17.28 68.40
CA SER A 697 28.99 -15.87 68.81
C SER A 697 30.21 -15.04 68.39
N LYS A 698 29.81 -13.90 67.80
CA LYS A 698 30.20 -12.51 68.15
C LYS A 698 31.29 -11.83 67.33
N ASP A 699 30.87 -10.61 66.96
CA ASP A 699 31.61 -9.36 66.85
C ASP A 699 32.58 -9.27 65.65
N ALA A 700 32.26 -8.52 64.60
CA ALA A 700 32.13 -7.06 64.50
C ALA A 700 33.42 -6.45 63.93
N VAL A 701 33.21 -5.52 62.97
CA VAL A 701 33.97 -4.27 62.82
C VAL A 701 35.40 -4.43 62.23
N VAL A 702 35.89 -3.66 61.25
CA VAL A 702 35.37 -2.55 60.43
C VAL A 702 36.53 -2.10 59.50
N LYS A 703 36.22 -1.33 58.43
CA LYS A 703 37.05 -0.26 57.83
C LYS A 703 38.35 -0.67 57.10
N GLU A 704 38.86 0.03 56.08
CA GLU A 704 38.50 1.21 55.27
C GLU A 704 39.64 1.36 54.22
N GLN A 705 39.43 2.25 53.24
CA GLN A 705 40.44 3.01 52.49
C GLN A 705 41.23 2.30 51.36
N GLU A 706 41.04 2.72 50.10
CA GLU A 706 41.59 3.93 49.42
C GLU A 706 43.09 3.86 49.10
N LYS A 707 43.40 3.86 47.79
CA LYS A 707 44.44 4.65 47.07
C LYS A 707 44.60 4.02 45.68
N SER A 708 44.25 4.71 44.59
CA SER A 708 44.95 5.84 43.96
C SER A 708 46.27 5.46 43.28
N ALA A 709 46.33 5.82 42.00
CA ALA A 709 47.47 6.36 41.25
C ALA A 709 48.12 5.49 40.14
N THR A 710 48.06 6.08 38.93
CA THR A 710 49.13 6.21 37.92
C THR A 710 49.54 4.98 37.11
N GLY A 711 49.73 5.02 35.79
CA GLY A 711 49.70 6.11 34.80
C GLY A 711 50.33 5.67 33.47
N VAL A 712 50.23 6.55 32.45
CA VAL A 712 51.11 6.73 31.27
C VAL A 712 51.15 5.56 30.24
N GLY A 713 51.05 5.74 28.91
CA GLY A 713 50.98 6.90 28.01
C GLY A 713 51.34 6.49 26.56
N GLY A 714 50.91 7.30 25.58
CA GLY A 714 51.41 7.36 24.18
C GLY A 714 50.91 6.28 23.22
N GLY A 715 50.56 6.54 21.96
CA GLY A 715 50.57 7.76 21.15
C GLY A 715 50.24 7.43 19.67
N SER A 716 49.67 8.43 18.99
CA SER A 716 49.70 8.75 17.54
C SER A 716 49.15 7.77 16.47
N ASP A 717 48.01 8.19 15.88
CA ASP A 717 47.67 8.45 14.46
C ASP A 717 48.65 8.03 13.33
N PRO A 718 48.18 7.84 12.08
CA PRO A 718 46.88 8.24 11.50
C PRO A 718 45.92 7.12 11.07
#